data_AF-A0A1D1W4B6-F1
#
_entry.id   AF-A0A1D1W4B6-F1
#
_cell.length_a   1.000
_cell.length_b   1.000
_cell.length_c   1.000
_cell.angle_alpha   90.00
_cell.angle_beta   90.00
_cell.angle_gamma   90.00
#
_symmetry.space_group_name_H-M   'P 1'
#
loop_
_entity.id
_entity.type
_entity.pdbx_description
1 polymer ?
#
loop_
_entity_poly.entity_id
_entity_poly.type
_entity_poly.pdbx_seq_one_letter_code
_entity_poly.pdbx_strand_id
1 'polypeptide(L)'
;MERTTYCNIPWKNFLERTGITTSDLWPGPFAQKEQTLWNAKLFPVLSSCGEPTMDMLFWAFSSQGSEVGLSLAVKLERWRASWRYSLCDILQNADLNADFQAKRSMFYEVFARQLAKGLLENENIHYLPYFQSAVVDGFTKVVLEALDSVASTAPPNVAARTLALTADMLSCMARGEGGLRSGPAANEKFLPAFDAFENGHFERGVGLMRKQREEWSFKPDMLIRCARHYEGAAQICIRRAVMSAKQFISLKENLAFERTMDHWYVAECPARLDLSGGWTDTPPVTYENGGAVVNVAILIDGKRPIGAKVRRTESFSIILRGDGDDVQVLSDLSHFRDYCIPNAAGALLKACLILAEVVSLEEKTSLEQQLRDRWNCGFEVVSWSNLPQGSGLGTSSILAAAIIAALWSATGRSFDNMAVVHAVLCVEQMLTTGGGWQDQVGGVFGGVKVGTSLPQLPLQVSVQPIPLGDQRIRDLNSRLLVIYTGKPRLAKNLLQNVVRSWYSRDSQVVSTCESLKKTAQRCAQAFEAWNYETVCSCISDYYGQKKCMAAGTEPASVRHIIRILLPFARVGTSDVFAGSLAGAGGGGFLYCLLSDPNQRKTVFRVIENAKSVEEVQIFPASIDTEGLKMYTLPV
;
A
#
# COMPACT_ATOMS: atom_id res chain seq x y z
N MET A 1 32.16 -5.44 58.94
CA MET A 1 32.51 -4.37 57.98
C MET A 1 33.84 -4.58 57.24
N GLU A 2 34.82 -5.34 57.78
CA GLU A 2 36.18 -5.42 57.18
C GLU A 2 36.26 -6.06 55.78
N ARG A 3 35.27 -6.87 55.37
CA ARG A 3 35.19 -7.49 54.03
C ARG A 3 34.07 -6.94 53.14
N THR A 4 33.34 -5.93 53.60
CA THR A 4 32.18 -5.36 52.89
C THR A 4 32.54 -4.04 52.23
N THR A 5 31.97 -3.79 51.05
CA THR A 5 32.22 -2.58 50.27
C THR A 5 30.93 -1.79 50.03
N TYR A 6 31.09 -0.49 49.77
CA TYR A 6 30.06 0.39 49.21
C TYR A 6 30.63 1.03 47.94
N CYS A 7 29.96 0.84 46.80
CA CYS A 7 30.47 1.25 45.48
C CYS A 7 31.92 0.77 45.23
N ASN A 8 32.21 -0.51 45.51
CA ASN A 8 33.54 -1.12 45.42
C ASN A 8 34.63 -0.53 46.33
N ILE A 9 34.28 0.32 47.29
CA ILE A 9 35.21 0.89 48.28
C ILE A 9 34.98 0.20 49.63
N PRO A 10 36.02 -0.34 50.30
CA PRO A 10 35.89 -0.85 51.65
C PRO A 10 35.29 0.19 52.59
N TRP A 11 34.31 -0.19 53.42
CA TRP A 11 33.62 0.75 54.31
C TRP A 11 34.57 1.57 55.18
N LYS A 12 35.65 0.96 55.68
CA LYS A 12 36.70 1.65 56.45
C LYS A 12 37.28 2.84 55.66
N ASN A 13 37.72 2.60 54.43
CA ASN A 13 38.29 3.63 53.56
C ASN A 13 37.26 4.71 53.19
N PHE A 14 36.00 4.32 52.98
CA PHE A 14 34.92 5.25 52.68
C PHE A 14 34.64 6.19 53.86
N LEU A 15 34.52 5.66 55.08
CA LEU A 15 34.27 6.44 56.29
C LEU A 15 35.46 7.34 56.64
N GLU A 16 36.69 6.83 56.56
CA GLU A 16 37.93 7.60 56.78
C GLU A 16 38.05 8.76 55.78
N ARG A 17 37.76 8.53 54.50
CA ARG A 17 37.85 9.56 53.46
C ARG A 17 36.76 10.63 53.58
N THR A 18 35.54 10.25 53.94
CA THR A 18 34.38 11.16 53.92
C THR A 18 34.15 11.86 55.27
N GLY A 19 34.71 11.33 56.36
CA GLY A 19 34.44 11.82 57.72
C GLY A 19 33.06 11.42 58.26
N ILE A 20 32.32 10.55 57.54
CA ILE A 20 31.05 9.98 57.97
C ILE A 20 31.33 8.99 59.11
N THR A 21 30.56 9.09 60.19
CA THR A 21 30.64 8.21 61.35
C THR A 21 29.58 7.10 61.28
N THR A 22 29.76 6.05 62.07
CA THR A 22 28.77 4.96 62.17
C THR A 22 27.42 5.47 62.71
N SER A 23 27.43 6.41 63.66
CA SER A 23 26.21 7.04 64.18
C SER A 23 25.49 7.91 63.15
N ASP A 24 26.21 8.44 62.16
CA ASP A 24 25.58 9.20 61.07
C ASP A 24 24.75 8.28 60.16
N LEU A 25 25.17 7.03 59.96
CA LEU A 25 24.51 6.06 59.08
C LEU A 25 23.43 5.24 59.79
N TRP A 26 23.61 4.98 61.08
CA TRP A 26 22.74 4.13 61.88
C TRP A 26 22.36 4.85 63.19
N PRO A 27 21.48 5.86 63.13
CA PRO A 27 21.11 6.63 64.31
C PRO A 27 20.27 5.80 65.30
N GLY A 28 20.56 5.95 66.60
CA GLY A 28 19.76 5.40 67.70
C GLY A 28 20.29 4.11 68.36
N PRO A 29 19.79 3.75 69.56
CA PRO A 29 20.33 2.67 70.39
C PRO A 29 19.99 1.25 69.90
N PHE A 30 18.98 1.08 69.04
CA PHE A 30 18.58 -0.22 68.47
C PHE A 30 19.40 -0.63 67.22
N ALA A 31 20.27 0.25 66.71
CA ALA A 31 20.95 0.07 65.44
C ALA A 31 22.23 -0.80 65.50
N GLN A 32 22.58 -1.32 66.68
CA GLN A 32 23.79 -2.12 66.88
C GLN A 32 23.65 -3.60 66.47
N LYS A 33 22.42 -4.13 66.32
CA LYS A 33 22.25 -5.57 66.05
C LYS A 33 22.47 -5.99 64.59
N GLU A 34 22.23 -5.12 63.61
CA GLU A 34 22.45 -5.43 62.19
C GLU A 34 22.83 -4.17 61.38
N GLN A 35 24.13 -3.85 61.30
CA GLN A 35 24.62 -2.73 60.47
C GLN A 35 24.83 -3.22 59.03
N THR A 36 23.92 -2.86 58.13
CA THR A 36 23.94 -3.30 56.73
C THR A 36 23.80 -2.12 55.78
N LEU A 37 24.15 -2.33 54.50
CA LEU A 37 23.86 -1.33 53.46
C LEU A 37 22.34 -1.07 53.34
N TRP A 38 21.52 -2.09 53.60
CA TRP A 38 20.06 -2.02 53.47
C TRP A 38 19.43 -0.97 54.39
N ASN A 39 19.95 -0.82 55.62
CA ASN A 39 19.42 0.10 56.63
C ASN A 39 20.32 1.32 56.91
N ALA A 40 21.43 1.50 56.18
CA ALA A 40 22.28 2.68 56.30
C ALA A 40 21.62 3.92 55.71
N LYS A 41 21.48 5.01 56.49
CA LYS A 41 20.89 6.30 56.09
C LYS A 41 21.84 7.11 55.17
N LEU A 42 22.05 6.60 53.96
CA LEU A 42 23.00 7.15 52.98
C LEU A 42 22.40 8.24 52.09
N PHE A 43 21.10 8.15 51.77
CA PHE A 43 20.50 8.87 50.66
C PHE A 43 19.78 10.12 51.14
N PRO A 44 20.34 11.33 50.94
CA PRO A 44 19.67 12.57 51.32
C PRO A 44 18.39 12.78 50.51
N VAL A 45 17.34 13.28 51.16
CA VAL A 45 16.08 13.69 50.53
C VAL A 45 16.27 15.08 49.97
N LEU A 46 16.01 15.21 48.67
CA LEU A 46 16.08 16.48 47.97
C LEU A 46 14.81 17.28 48.26
N SER A 47 14.91 18.34 49.06
CA SER A 47 13.80 19.27 49.30
C SER A 47 13.63 20.25 48.14
N SER A 48 12.39 20.64 47.84
CA SER A 48 12.01 21.55 46.75
C SER A 48 12.53 22.99 46.86
N CYS A 49 13.26 23.36 47.92
CA CYS A 49 13.73 24.73 48.19
C CYS A 49 15.13 25.05 47.65
N GLY A 50 15.66 24.26 46.72
CA GLY A 50 16.89 24.56 45.98
C GLY A 50 17.28 23.40 45.07
N GLU A 51 17.72 23.70 43.85
CA GLU A 51 18.22 22.65 42.95
C GLU A 51 19.41 21.93 43.60
N PRO A 52 19.36 20.60 43.74
CA PRO A 52 20.53 19.86 44.19
C PRO A 52 21.58 19.91 43.10
N THR A 53 22.74 20.48 43.42
CA THR A 53 23.89 20.39 42.52
C THR A 53 24.35 18.94 42.46
N MET A 54 24.82 18.48 41.30
CA MET A 54 25.46 17.16 41.16
C MET A 54 26.57 16.97 42.20
N ASP A 55 27.24 18.05 42.59
CA ASP A 55 28.23 18.06 43.68
C ASP A 55 27.68 17.59 45.03
N MET A 56 26.44 17.90 45.38
CA MET A 56 25.80 17.47 46.64
C MET A 56 25.39 15.99 46.60
N LEU A 57 25.12 15.42 45.42
CA LEU A 57 24.79 14.00 45.28
C LEU A 57 26.03 13.12 45.24
N PHE A 58 27.11 13.60 44.63
CA PHE A 58 28.34 12.82 44.40
C PHE A 58 29.52 13.22 45.31
N TRP A 59 29.33 14.09 46.31
CA TRP A 59 30.42 14.57 47.18
C TRP A 59 31.23 13.46 47.86
N ALA A 60 30.57 12.37 48.24
CA ALA A 60 31.21 11.23 48.91
C ALA A 60 32.03 10.37 47.93
N PHE A 61 31.88 10.58 46.62
CA PHE A 61 32.48 9.82 45.53
C PHE A 61 33.46 10.63 44.67
N SER A 62 33.42 11.96 44.72
CA SER A 62 34.39 12.82 44.02
C SER A 62 35.81 12.57 44.53
N SER A 63 36.76 12.35 43.61
CA SER A 63 38.19 12.34 43.95
C SER A 63 38.61 13.73 44.42
N GLN A 64 39.51 13.79 45.41
CA GLN A 64 40.14 15.05 45.81
C GLN A 64 40.93 15.58 44.61
N GLY A 65 40.36 16.50 43.83
CA GLY A 65 41.04 17.02 42.64
C GLY A 65 40.24 17.83 41.63
N SER A 66 38.91 17.94 41.69
CA SER A 66 38.19 18.88 40.80
C SER A 66 37.87 20.19 41.54
N GLU A 67 38.62 21.22 41.18
CA GLU A 67 38.53 22.60 41.64
C GLU A 67 37.18 23.26 41.34
N VAL A 68 36.84 24.24 42.20
CA VAL A 68 35.60 25.06 42.26
C VAL A 68 34.43 24.40 43.00
N GLY A 69 34.53 24.31 44.33
CA GLY A 69 33.42 23.88 45.18
C GLY A 69 33.68 24.03 46.69
N LEU A 70 32.62 23.83 47.49
CA LEU A 70 32.66 23.87 48.96
C LEU A 70 33.66 22.86 49.54
N SER A 71 34.27 23.18 50.70
CA SER A 71 35.19 22.27 51.39
C SER A 71 34.50 20.96 51.80
N LEU A 72 35.28 19.88 51.93
CA LEU A 72 34.76 18.56 52.34
C LEU A 72 34.00 18.63 53.67
N ALA A 73 34.48 19.45 54.62
CA ALA A 73 33.82 19.67 55.90
C ALA A 73 32.41 20.27 55.73
N VAL A 74 32.27 21.29 54.87
CA VAL A 74 30.98 21.93 54.61
C VAL A 74 30.03 20.98 53.86
N LYS A 75 30.54 20.16 52.95
CA LYS A 75 29.74 19.12 52.25
C LYS A 75 29.23 18.05 53.23
N LEU A 76 30.08 17.59 54.15
CA LEU A 76 29.71 16.63 55.19
C LEU A 76 28.66 17.21 56.17
N GLU A 77 28.82 18.45 56.61
CA GLU A 77 27.85 19.12 57.48
C GLU A 77 26.48 19.27 56.81
N ARG A 78 26.45 19.70 55.54
CA ARG A 78 25.22 19.77 54.75
C ARG A 78 24.56 18.40 54.60
N TRP A 79 25.35 17.36 54.32
CA TRP A 79 24.83 16.00 54.24
C TRP A 79 24.28 15.52 55.59
N ARG A 80 24.94 15.79 56.72
CA ARG A 80 24.44 15.46 58.06
C ARG A 80 23.13 16.17 58.39
N ALA A 81 23.01 17.44 58.01
CA ALA A 81 21.82 18.27 58.23
C ALA A 81 20.63 17.88 57.34
N SER A 82 20.85 17.15 56.25
CA SER A 82 19.78 16.68 55.39
C SER A 82 18.99 15.52 56.01
N TRP A 83 17.68 15.47 55.72
CA TRP A 83 16.89 14.26 55.95
C TRP A 83 17.47 13.16 55.08
N ARG A 84 17.78 12.00 55.65
CA ARG A 84 18.36 10.86 54.91
C ARG A 84 17.49 9.61 55.04
N TYR A 85 17.40 8.86 53.95
CA TYR A 85 16.80 7.54 53.90
C TYR A 85 17.86 6.45 53.71
N SER A 86 17.54 5.25 54.18
CA SER A 86 18.18 4.00 53.78
C SER A 86 17.44 3.36 52.60
N LEU A 87 18.01 2.32 52.00
CA LEU A 87 17.31 1.55 50.97
C LEU A 87 15.99 0.95 51.50
N CYS A 88 15.99 0.51 52.77
CA CYS A 88 14.79 -0.01 53.42
C CYS A 88 13.72 1.06 53.57
N ASP A 89 14.09 2.28 54.00
CA ASP A 89 13.12 3.37 54.10
C ASP A 89 12.60 3.78 52.72
N ILE A 90 13.48 3.83 51.70
CA ILE A 90 13.07 4.13 50.33
C ILE A 90 12.03 3.11 49.87
N LEU A 91 12.28 1.81 50.06
CA LEU A 91 11.32 0.78 49.67
C LEU A 91 10.00 0.89 50.44
N GLN A 92 10.05 1.18 51.75
CA GLN A 92 8.84 1.32 52.58
C GLN A 92 8.01 2.56 52.22
N ASN A 93 8.64 3.63 51.75
CA ASN A 93 7.99 4.89 51.42
C ASN A 93 7.73 5.05 49.91
N ALA A 94 8.19 4.12 49.07
CA ALA A 94 7.99 4.18 47.63
C ALA A 94 6.57 3.73 47.25
N ASP A 95 5.84 4.61 46.58
CA ASP A 95 4.63 4.21 45.85
C ASP A 95 5.04 3.62 44.50
N LEU A 96 5.27 2.30 44.48
CA LEU A 96 5.63 1.56 43.28
C LEU A 96 4.56 1.71 42.19
N ASN A 97 3.28 1.77 42.56
CA ASN A 97 2.20 1.89 41.59
C ASN A 97 2.26 3.26 40.90
N ALA A 98 2.40 4.35 41.67
CA ALA A 98 2.56 5.68 41.12
C ALA A 98 3.83 5.81 40.24
N ASP A 99 4.96 5.21 40.65
CA ASP A 99 6.19 5.22 39.85
C ASP A 99 6.02 4.46 38.52
N PHE A 100 5.40 3.27 38.53
CA PHE A 100 5.10 2.53 37.31
C PHE A 100 4.14 3.29 36.40
N GLN A 101 3.10 3.93 36.95
CA GLN A 101 2.18 4.76 36.17
C GLN A 101 2.88 5.97 35.56
N ALA A 102 3.75 6.66 36.31
CA ALA A 102 4.52 7.79 35.81
C ALA A 102 5.47 7.37 34.67
N LYS A 103 6.18 6.24 34.84
CA LYS A 103 7.04 5.67 33.79
C LYS A 103 6.26 5.30 32.52
N ARG A 104 5.06 4.70 32.67
CA ARG A 104 4.18 4.40 31.54
C ARG A 104 3.70 5.67 30.84
N SER A 105 3.26 6.68 31.60
CA SER A 105 2.86 7.97 31.03
C SER A 105 3.98 8.60 30.21
N MET A 106 5.19 8.67 30.79
CA MET A 106 6.37 9.18 30.11
C MET A 106 6.70 8.36 28.85
N PHE A 107 6.62 7.03 28.91
CA PHE A 107 6.82 6.18 27.74
C PHE A 107 5.85 6.52 26.61
N TYR A 108 4.55 6.66 26.88
CA TYR A 108 3.56 6.95 25.85
C TYR A 108 3.63 8.40 25.32
N GLU A 109 4.06 9.37 26.13
CA GLU A 109 4.37 10.71 25.66
C GLU A 109 5.57 10.73 24.69
N VAL A 110 6.63 9.99 25.02
CA VAL A 110 7.79 9.82 24.14
C VAL A 110 7.39 9.06 22.87
N PHE A 111 6.63 7.97 23.01
CA PHE A 111 6.14 7.18 21.90
C PHE A 111 5.25 8.02 20.96
N ALA A 112 4.35 8.86 21.48
CA ALA A 112 3.52 9.74 20.64
C ALA A 112 4.36 10.70 19.77
N ARG A 113 5.45 11.25 20.33
CA ARG A 113 6.39 12.09 19.58
C ARG A 113 7.17 11.29 18.54
N GLN A 114 7.64 10.09 18.90
CA GLN A 114 8.34 9.18 17.99
C GLN A 114 7.44 8.70 16.85
N LEU A 115 6.19 8.35 17.14
CA LEU A 115 5.17 8.00 16.16
C LEU A 115 4.95 9.14 15.17
N ALA A 116 4.76 10.36 15.65
CA ALA A 116 4.59 11.52 14.78
C ALA A 116 5.82 11.76 13.89
N LYS A 117 7.01 11.71 14.48
CA LYS A 117 8.28 11.84 13.76
C LYS A 117 8.44 10.75 12.68
N GLY A 118 8.29 9.47 13.04
CA GLY A 118 8.45 8.35 12.13
C GLY A 118 7.41 8.34 11.00
N LEU A 119 6.20 8.87 11.26
CA LEU A 119 5.20 9.08 10.21
C LEU A 119 5.58 10.20 9.23
N LEU A 120 6.20 11.28 9.69
CA LEU A 120 6.66 12.36 8.82
C LEU A 120 7.92 11.98 8.04
N GLU A 121 8.82 11.20 8.65
CA GLU A 121 10.09 10.76 8.06
C GLU A 121 9.97 9.47 7.22
N ASN A 122 8.75 8.95 7.07
CA ASN A 122 8.47 7.73 6.33
C ASN A 122 9.23 6.47 6.82
N GLU A 123 9.43 6.36 8.13
CA GLU A 123 10.12 5.21 8.72
C GLU A 123 9.31 3.90 8.57
N ASN A 124 10.04 2.77 8.52
CA ASN A 124 9.48 1.43 8.43
C ASN A 124 9.30 0.80 9.82
N ILE A 125 8.58 1.49 10.71
CA ILE A 125 8.27 1.01 12.07
C ILE A 125 6.91 0.33 12.09
N HIS A 126 6.87 -0.91 12.55
CA HIS A 126 5.62 -1.65 12.77
C HIS A 126 4.95 -1.21 14.08
N TYR A 127 3.91 -0.37 13.99
CA TYR A 127 3.27 0.26 15.16
C TYR A 127 2.22 -0.60 15.87
N LEU A 128 1.72 -1.67 15.25
CA LEU A 128 0.63 -2.48 15.79
C LEU A 128 0.90 -3.04 17.20
N PRO A 129 2.10 -3.56 17.54
CA PRO A 129 2.41 -4.02 18.90
C PRO A 129 2.32 -2.89 19.94
N TYR A 130 2.71 -1.67 19.58
CA TYR A 130 2.61 -0.51 20.47
C TYR A 130 1.17 -0.08 20.69
N PHE A 131 0.31 -0.17 19.65
CA PHE A 131 -1.11 0.09 19.78
C PHE A 131 -1.80 -0.92 20.70
N GLN A 132 -1.47 -2.21 20.56
CA GLN A 132 -1.95 -3.26 21.47
C GLN A 132 -1.52 -2.98 22.92
N SER A 133 -0.26 -2.60 23.13
CA SER A 133 0.25 -2.20 24.46
C SER A 133 -0.52 -0.99 25.02
N ALA A 134 -0.74 0.05 24.21
CA ALA A 134 -1.46 1.26 24.63
C ALA A 134 -2.91 0.97 25.04
N VAL A 135 -3.56 0.00 24.39
CA VAL A 135 -4.92 -0.46 24.75
C VAL A 135 -4.94 -1.21 26.08
N VAL A 136 -3.91 -2.00 26.37
CA VAL A 136 -3.80 -2.72 27.65
C VAL A 136 -3.48 -1.75 28.79
N ASP A 137 -2.59 -0.79 28.56
CA ASP A 137 -2.16 0.17 29.58
C ASP A 137 -3.09 1.38 29.76
N GLY A 138 -4.08 1.57 28.88
CA GLY A 138 -5.06 2.66 28.98
C GLY A 138 -4.61 4.00 28.40
N PHE A 139 -3.60 4.03 27.52
CA PHE A 139 -3.03 5.25 26.91
C PHE A 139 -3.49 5.50 25.46
N THR A 140 -4.65 4.96 25.09
CA THR A 140 -5.17 5.05 23.72
C THR A 140 -5.41 6.49 23.26
N LYS A 141 -5.84 7.36 24.17
CA LYS A 141 -6.12 8.77 23.90
C LYS A 141 -4.88 9.52 23.41
N VAL A 142 -3.74 9.36 24.08
CA VAL A 142 -2.47 10.02 23.74
C VAL A 142 -2.01 9.62 22.34
N VAL A 143 -2.16 8.34 21.99
CA VAL A 143 -1.82 7.82 20.65
C VAL A 143 -2.76 8.38 19.57
N LEU A 144 -4.07 8.39 19.82
CA LEU A 144 -5.06 8.92 18.88
C LEU A 144 -4.88 10.43 18.63
N GLU A 145 -4.55 11.20 19.66
CA GLU A 145 -4.27 12.63 19.54
C GLU A 145 -3.04 12.90 18.67
N ALA A 146 -1.97 12.10 18.83
CA ALA A 146 -0.78 12.18 17.98
C ALA A 146 -1.11 11.85 16.51
N LEU A 147 -1.86 10.78 16.27
CA LEU A 147 -2.31 10.40 14.93
C LEU A 147 -3.16 11.49 14.28
N ASP A 148 -4.13 12.05 15.00
CA ASP A 148 -4.96 13.11 14.46
C ASP A 148 -4.15 14.39 14.13
N SER A 149 -3.18 14.74 14.99
CA SER A 149 -2.30 15.89 14.75
C SER A 149 -1.52 15.75 13.46
N VAL A 150 -0.95 14.56 13.22
CA VAL A 150 -0.21 14.26 11.98
C VAL A 150 -1.17 14.26 10.78
N ALA A 151 -2.30 13.56 10.86
CA ALA A 151 -3.26 13.47 9.75
C ALA A 151 -3.83 14.85 9.32
N SER A 152 -3.88 15.81 10.24
CA SER A 152 -4.41 17.16 9.99
C SER A 152 -3.42 18.06 9.22
N THR A 153 -2.12 17.82 9.37
CA THR A 153 -1.05 18.74 8.93
C THR A 153 -0.13 18.16 7.87
N ALA A 154 -0.07 16.83 7.77
CA ALA A 154 0.85 16.12 6.89
C ALA A 154 0.36 16.10 5.42
N PRO A 155 1.26 15.88 4.44
CA PRO A 155 0.87 15.74 3.05
C PRO A 155 -0.05 14.51 2.82
N PRO A 156 -0.81 14.46 1.70
CA PRO A 156 -1.86 13.46 1.48
C PRO A 156 -1.42 12.00 1.64
N ASN A 157 -0.20 11.65 1.23
CA ASN A 157 0.36 10.30 1.39
C ASN A 157 0.54 9.93 2.88
N VAL A 158 1.10 10.84 3.68
CA VAL A 158 1.29 10.62 5.12
C VAL A 158 -0.05 10.64 5.85
N ALA A 159 -0.96 11.55 5.47
CA ALA A 159 -2.31 11.58 6.00
C ALA A 159 -3.07 10.26 5.74
N ALA A 160 -2.96 9.69 4.53
CA ALA A 160 -3.56 8.39 4.20
C ALA A 160 -3.08 7.27 5.13
N ARG A 161 -1.75 7.14 5.30
CA ARG A 161 -1.15 6.16 6.20
C ARG A 161 -1.58 6.38 7.65
N THR A 162 -1.62 7.63 8.09
CA THR A 162 -1.99 7.99 9.46
C THR A 162 -3.45 7.64 9.75
N LEU A 163 -4.37 7.92 8.80
CA LEU A 163 -5.77 7.52 8.90
C LEU A 163 -5.95 5.99 8.93
N ALA A 164 -5.17 5.25 8.13
CA ALA A 164 -5.16 3.79 8.16
C ALA A 164 -4.67 3.24 9.50
N LEU A 165 -3.63 3.83 10.08
CA LEU A 165 -3.14 3.47 11.42
C LEU A 165 -4.12 3.84 12.53
N THR A 166 -4.88 4.93 12.40
CA THR A 166 -6.00 5.23 13.31
C THR A 166 -7.05 4.12 13.26
N ALA A 167 -7.34 3.57 12.08
CA ALA A 167 -8.23 2.43 11.95
C ALA A 167 -7.64 1.14 12.58
N ASP A 168 -6.33 0.93 12.53
CA ASP A 168 -5.65 -0.16 13.25
C ASP A 168 -5.75 0.02 14.77
N MET A 169 -5.51 1.23 15.28
CA MET A 169 -5.67 1.57 16.69
C MET A 169 -7.11 1.30 17.18
N LEU A 170 -8.12 1.69 16.41
CA LEU A 170 -9.54 1.40 16.69
C LEU A 170 -9.84 -0.10 16.69
N SER A 171 -9.19 -0.85 15.80
CA SER A 171 -9.31 -2.31 15.75
C SER A 171 -8.69 -2.97 16.99
N CYS A 172 -7.53 -2.48 17.46
CA CYS A 172 -6.92 -2.91 18.71
C CYS A 172 -7.83 -2.61 19.91
N MET A 173 -8.46 -1.43 19.94
CA MET A 173 -9.40 -1.04 21.00
C MET A 173 -10.61 -1.97 21.08
N ALA A 174 -11.05 -2.54 19.94
CA ALA A 174 -12.14 -3.51 19.89
C ALA A 174 -11.75 -4.92 20.41
N ARG A 175 -10.46 -5.19 20.68
CA ARG A 175 -9.96 -6.44 21.29
C ARG A 175 -10.39 -7.73 20.57
N GLY A 176 -10.55 -7.66 19.24
CA GLY A 176 -10.99 -8.80 18.42
C GLY A 176 -12.52 -9.03 18.41
N GLU A 177 -13.27 -8.19 19.10
CA GLU A 177 -14.73 -8.14 19.07
C GLU A 177 -15.22 -7.17 17.96
N GLY A 178 -16.52 -7.19 17.64
CA GLY A 178 -17.10 -6.24 16.66
C GLY A 178 -17.09 -6.68 15.19
N GLY A 179 -16.58 -7.89 14.90
CA GLY A 179 -16.66 -8.52 13.58
C GLY A 179 -15.55 -8.12 12.61
N LEU A 180 -15.71 -8.45 11.34
CA LEU A 180 -14.68 -8.22 10.32
C LEU A 180 -14.55 -6.73 10.00
N ARG A 181 -13.33 -6.25 9.73
CA ARG A 181 -13.10 -4.88 9.20
C ARG A 181 -13.40 -4.79 7.69
N SER A 182 -14.18 -5.69 7.13
CA SER A 182 -14.59 -5.69 5.73
C SER A 182 -16.12 -5.60 5.61
N GLY A 183 -16.59 -5.03 4.50
CA GLY A 183 -18.02 -4.91 4.19
C GLY A 183 -18.57 -3.48 4.28
N PRO A 184 -19.86 -3.28 3.91
CA PRO A 184 -20.48 -1.97 3.87
C PRO A 184 -20.55 -1.35 5.27
N ALA A 185 -20.22 -0.07 5.35
CA ALA A 185 -20.28 0.71 6.57
C ALA A 185 -20.89 2.09 6.36
N ALA A 186 -21.50 2.35 5.19
CA ALA A 186 -22.02 3.66 4.83
C ALA A 186 -22.85 4.29 5.96
N ASN A 187 -22.51 5.53 6.29
CA ASN A 187 -23.16 6.30 7.33
C ASN A 187 -23.06 7.78 6.97
N GLU A 188 -24.21 8.44 6.90
CA GLU A 188 -24.32 9.83 6.47
C GLU A 188 -23.54 10.80 7.37
N LYS A 189 -23.36 10.46 8.65
CA LYS A 189 -22.61 11.31 9.60
C LYS A 189 -21.14 11.49 9.22
N PHE A 190 -20.56 10.59 8.42
CA PHE A 190 -19.17 10.68 7.96
C PHE A 190 -19.03 11.42 6.62
N LEU A 191 -20.14 11.65 5.89
CA LEU A 191 -20.09 12.34 4.59
C LEU A 191 -19.47 13.74 4.65
N PRO A 192 -19.75 14.60 5.66
CA PRO A 192 -19.09 15.90 5.75
C PRO A 192 -17.57 15.82 5.92
N ALA A 193 -17.08 14.76 6.58
CA ALA A 193 -15.64 14.54 6.71
C ALA A 193 -15.02 14.10 5.38
N PHE A 194 -15.68 13.20 4.66
CA PHE A 194 -15.25 12.76 3.33
C PHE A 194 -15.23 13.92 2.33
N ASP A 195 -16.25 14.77 2.32
CA ASP A 195 -16.28 15.99 1.49
C ASP A 195 -15.12 16.94 1.85
N ALA A 196 -14.79 17.10 3.13
CA ALA A 196 -13.64 17.90 3.54
C ALA A 196 -12.32 17.32 2.99
N PHE A 197 -12.11 15.99 3.05
CA PHE A 197 -10.93 15.36 2.46
C PHE A 197 -10.91 15.48 0.92
N GLU A 198 -12.05 15.31 0.25
CA GLU A 198 -12.19 15.50 -1.21
C GLU A 198 -11.82 16.91 -1.66
N ASN A 199 -12.06 17.91 -0.84
CA ASN A 199 -11.71 19.30 -1.11
C ASN A 199 -10.32 19.70 -0.58
N GLY A 200 -9.56 18.77 0.02
CA GLY A 200 -8.23 19.03 0.57
C GLY A 200 -8.20 19.76 1.91
N HIS A 201 -9.35 19.88 2.60
CA HIS A 201 -9.46 20.47 3.94
C HIS A 201 -9.18 19.40 5.03
N PHE A 202 -7.93 18.92 5.12
CA PHE A 202 -7.53 17.81 5.99
C PHE A 202 -7.82 18.05 7.47
N GLU A 203 -7.44 19.21 8.02
CA GLU A 203 -7.69 19.56 9.43
C GLU A 203 -9.19 19.48 9.77
N ARG A 204 -10.05 20.05 8.93
CA ARG A 204 -11.51 19.97 9.09
C ARG A 204 -12.01 18.53 8.98
N GLY A 205 -11.51 17.77 8.00
CA GLY A 205 -11.87 16.36 7.81
C GLY A 205 -11.54 15.53 9.04
N VAL A 206 -10.31 15.64 9.57
CA VAL A 206 -9.86 14.93 10.77
C VAL A 206 -10.67 15.36 12.01
N GLY A 207 -10.94 16.65 12.18
CA GLY A 207 -11.78 17.14 13.27
C GLY A 207 -13.19 16.54 13.27
N LEU A 208 -13.82 16.43 12.08
CA LEU A 208 -15.12 15.79 11.91
C LEU A 208 -15.07 14.27 12.18
N MET A 209 -14.01 13.59 11.72
CA MET A 209 -13.78 12.16 12.01
C MET A 209 -13.61 11.92 13.51
N ARG A 210 -12.81 12.74 14.20
CA ARG A 210 -12.59 12.68 15.66
C ARG A 210 -13.92 12.81 16.42
N LYS A 211 -14.75 13.79 16.06
CA LYS A 211 -16.07 13.99 16.68
C LYS A 211 -16.93 12.71 16.58
N GLN A 212 -16.98 12.09 15.41
CA GLN A 212 -17.73 10.85 15.22
C GLN A 212 -17.11 9.66 15.98
N ARG A 213 -15.78 9.58 16.01
CA ARG A 213 -15.05 8.54 16.77
C ARG A 213 -15.36 8.60 18.27
N GLU A 214 -15.41 9.80 18.85
CA GLU A 214 -15.74 10.00 20.27
C GLU A 214 -17.16 9.51 20.61
N GLU A 215 -18.14 9.83 19.75
CA GLU A 215 -19.52 9.34 19.89
C GLU A 215 -19.61 7.80 19.86
N TRP A 216 -18.70 7.12 19.13
CA TRP A 216 -18.78 5.68 18.82
C TRP A 216 -17.82 4.82 19.67
N SER A 217 -17.03 5.45 20.54
CA SER A 217 -15.89 4.84 21.22
C SER A 217 -16.22 3.73 22.25
N PHE A 218 -17.49 3.56 22.62
CA PHE A 218 -17.90 2.74 23.76
C PHE A 218 -18.28 1.29 23.42
N LYS A 219 -18.45 0.94 22.12
CA LYS A 219 -18.86 -0.42 21.72
C LYS A 219 -17.91 -1.02 20.67
N PRO A 220 -17.47 -2.28 20.81
CA PRO A 220 -16.54 -2.90 19.86
C PRO A 220 -17.03 -2.94 18.40
N ASP A 221 -18.30 -3.21 18.16
CA ASP A 221 -18.89 -3.19 16.81
C ASP A 221 -18.86 -1.79 16.19
N MET A 222 -19.08 -0.76 16.99
CA MET A 222 -19.01 0.64 16.56
C MET A 222 -17.57 1.09 16.31
N LEU A 223 -16.59 0.61 17.09
CA LEU A 223 -15.16 0.84 16.84
C LEU A 223 -14.74 0.24 15.49
N ILE A 224 -15.14 -1.00 15.19
CA ILE A 224 -14.84 -1.63 13.89
C ILE A 224 -15.52 -0.89 12.73
N ARG A 225 -16.77 -0.45 12.90
CA ARG A 225 -17.44 0.38 11.88
C ARG A 225 -16.75 1.73 11.70
N CYS A 226 -16.33 2.38 12.78
CA CYS A 226 -15.55 3.62 12.74
C CYS A 226 -14.21 3.41 12.01
N ALA A 227 -13.51 2.31 12.29
CA ALA A 227 -12.27 1.94 11.60
C ALA A 227 -12.46 1.84 10.08
N ARG A 228 -13.57 1.24 9.61
CA ARG A 228 -13.91 1.19 8.17
C ARG A 228 -14.09 2.59 7.56
N HIS A 229 -14.62 3.56 8.31
CA HIS A 229 -14.72 4.95 7.82
C HIS A 229 -13.36 5.64 7.74
N TYR A 230 -12.46 5.39 8.69
CA TYR A 230 -11.08 5.88 8.63
C TYR A 230 -10.32 5.29 7.44
N GLU A 231 -10.55 4.02 7.10
CA GLU A 231 -10.06 3.44 5.85
C GLU A 231 -10.65 4.10 4.62
N GLY A 232 -11.95 4.40 4.62
CA GLY A 232 -12.60 5.16 3.55
C GLY A 232 -11.93 6.53 3.35
N ALA A 233 -11.63 7.25 4.44
CA ALA A 233 -10.89 8.50 4.38
C ALA A 233 -9.45 8.33 3.85
N ALA A 234 -8.75 7.25 4.27
CA ALA A 234 -7.44 6.91 3.72
C ALA A 234 -7.51 6.65 2.20
N GLN A 235 -8.55 5.96 1.71
CA GLN A 235 -8.77 5.73 0.29
C GLN A 235 -9.03 7.02 -0.50
N ILE A 236 -9.74 8.00 0.08
CA ILE A 236 -9.89 9.35 -0.52
C ILE A 236 -8.52 10.00 -0.70
N CYS A 237 -7.63 9.88 0.30
CA CYS A 237 -6.28 10.44 0.25
C CYS A 237 -5.41 9.75 -0.83
N ILE A 238 -5.47 8.41 -0.92
CA ILE A 238 -4.81 7.64 -1.99
C ILE A 238 -5.32 8.10 -3.36
N ARG A 239 -6.65 8.23 -3.51
CA ARG A 239 -7.27 8.68 -4.75
C ARG A 239 -6.73 10.04 -5.17
N ARG A 240 -6.71 11.02 -4.26
CA ARG A 240 -6.15 12.35 -4.53
C ARG A 240 -4.67 12.29 -4.92
N ALA A 241 -3.88 11.47 -4.23
CA ALA A 241 -2.47 11.27 -4.55
C ALA A 241 -2.28 10.71 -5.97
N VAL A 242 -3.06 9.70 -6.37
CA VAL A 242 -2.98 9.10 -7.71
C VAL A 242 -3.56 10.05 -8.77
N MET A 243 -4.61 10.81 -8.48
CA MET A 243 -5.18 11.82 -9.40
C MET A 243 -4.17 12.93 -9.77
N SER A 244 -3.09 13.11 -9.00
CA SER A 244 -1.98 13.98 -9.40
C SER A 244 -1.32 13.55 -10.72
N ALA A 245 -1.46 12.28 -11.12
CA ALA A 245 -1.01 11.75 -12.40
C ALA A 245 -1.66 12.45 -13.61
N LYS A 246 -2.82 13.10 -13.42
CA LYS A 246 -3.53 13.84 -14.49
C LYS A 246 -2.65 14.89 -15.16
N GLN A 247 -1.68 15.47 -14.46
CA GLN A 247 -0.76 16.47 -15.02
C GLN A 247 0.20 15.90 -16.09
N PHE A 248 0.39 14.58 -16.14
CA PHE A 248 1.22 13.91 -17.14
C PHE A 248 0.43 13.50 -18.38
N ILE A 249 -0.86 13.84 -18.44
CA ILE A 249 -1.71 13.61 -19.62
C ILE A 249 -1.52 14.81 -20.56
N SER A 250 -0.82 14.57 -21.67
CA SER A 250 -0.60 15.59 -22.70
C SER A 250 -1.39 15.25 -23.96
N LEU A 251 -2.31 16.14 -24.33
CA LEU A 251 -3.14 16.03 -25.54
C LEU A 251 -2.81 17.19 -26.48
N LYS A 252 -2.74 16.91 -27.78
CA LYS A 252 -2.59 17.94 -28.81
C LYS A 252 -3.79 17.89 -29.75
N GLU A 253 -4.45 19.02 -29.93
CA GLU A 253 -5.53 19.15 -30.92
C GLU A 253 -4.97 19.02 -32.34
N ASN A 254 -5.59 18.17 -33.15
CA ASN A 254 -5.27 18.08 -34.55
C ASN A 254 -6.18 19.03 -35.34
N LEU A 255 -5.65 20.20 -35.70
CA LEU A 255 -6.38 21.24 -36.46
C LEU A 255 -6.82 20.77 -37.85
N ALA A 256 -6.13 19.77 -38.42
CA ALA A 256 -6.46 19.18 -39.72
C ALA A 256 -7.44 17.99 -39.60
N PHE A 257 -7.98 17.73 -38.41
CA PHE A 257 -8.92 16.62 -38.21
C PHE A 257 -10.27 16.92 -38.84
N GLU A 258 -10.60 16.18 -39.89
CA GLU A 258 -11.92 16.22 -40.51
C GLU A 258 -12.95 15.56 -39.59
N ARG A 259 -13.97 16.31 -39.19
CA ARG A 259 -15.04 15.85 -38.29
C ARG A 259 -16.09 15.07 -39.08
N THR A 260 -15.71 13.94 -39.65
CA THR A 260 -16.62 13.11 -40.44
C THR A 260 -17.39 12.10 -39.56
N MET A 261 -18.53 11.62 -40.05
CA MET A 261 -19.40 10.66 -39.33
C MET A 261 -19.43 9.28 -40.01
N ASP A 262 -18.60 9.09 -41.04
CA ASP A 262 -18.54 7.91 -41.90
C ASP A 262 -17.50 6.87 -41.46
N HIS A 263 -16.82 7.11 -40.34
CA HIS A 263 -15.80 6.21 -39.81
C HIS A 263 -15.99 5.89 -38.33
N TRP A 264 -15.60 4.66 -37.97
CA TRP A 264 -15.27 4.22 -36.63
C TRP A 264 -13.78 4.43 -36.36
N TYR A 265 -13.45 4.97 -35.18
CA TYR A 265 -12.10 5.02 -34.63
C TYR A 265 -11.93 3.82 -33.70
N VAL A 266 -11.04 2.90 -34.06
CA VAL A 266 -10.90 1.60 -33.40
C VAL A 266 -9.58 1.52 -32.67
N ALA A 267 -9.64 1.06 -31.42
CA ALA A 267 -8.52 0.77 -30.54
C ALA A 267 -8.56 -0.71 -30.15
N GLU A 268 -7.51 -1.45 -30.45
CA GLU A 268 -7.35 -2.85 -30.03
C GLU A 268 -6.11 -3.01 -29.17
N CYS A 269 -6.23 -3.76 -28.07
CA CYS A 269 -5.17 -4.01 -27.12
C CYS A 269 -4.92 -5.51 -26.90
N PRO A 270 -3.66 -5.95 -26.80
CA PRO A 270 -3.32 -7.28 -26.31
C PRO A 270 -3.71 -7.46 -24.84
N ALA A 271 -3.75 -8.72 -24.39
CA ALA A 271 -3.75 -9.04 -22.97
C ALA A 271 -2.33 -8.92 -22.40
N ARG A 272 -2.14 -9.04 -21.09
CA ARG A 272 -0.82 -8.92 -20.45
C ARG A 272 -0.52 -9.97 -19.39
N LEU A 273 0.76 -10.37 -19.30
CA LEU A 273 1.30 -11.20 -18.23
C LEU A 273 2.36 -10.44 -17.44
N ASP A 274 2.24 -10.46 -16.12
CA ASP A 274 3.22 -9.88 -15.21
C ASP A 274 4.28 -10.94 -14.91
N LEU A 275 5.50 -10.71 -15.36
CA LEU A 275 6.61 -11.66 -15.25
C LEU A 275 7.38 -11.50 -13.94
N SER A 276 7.50 -10.25 -13.45
CA SER A 276 8.12 -9.97 -12.16
C SER A 276 7.69 -8.61 -11.61
N GLY A 277 7.65 -8.48 -10.28
CA GLY A 277 7.56 -7.17 -9.60
C GLY A 277 6.15 -6.64 -9.35
N GLY A 278 5.10 -7.34 -9.80
CA GLY A 278 3.72 -6.95 -9.50
C GLY A 278 3.47 -6.78 -8.00
N TRP A 279 2.54 -5.89 -7.64
CA TRP A 279 2.29 -5.28 -6.31
C TRP A 279 3.11 -4.03 -6.01
N THR A 280 4.31 -3.88 -6.59
CA THR A 280 5.09 -2.65 -6.39
C THR A 280 4.49 -1.44 -7.11
N ASP A 281 3.63 -1.70 -8.11
CA ASP A 281 2.87 -0.72 -8.88
C ASP A 281 1.60 -0.20 -8.19
N THR A 282 1.21 -0.83 -7.09
CA THR A 282 -0.07 -0.59 -6.42
C THR A 282 0.03 0.62 -5.47
N PRO A 283 -0.84 1.63 -5.55
CA PRO A 283 -0.96 2.67 -4.52
C PRO A 283 -1.38 2.08 -3.17
N PRO A 284 -0.77 2.47 -2.04
CA PRO A 284 0.23 3.54 -1.86
C PRO A 284 1.69 3.12 -2.12
N VAL A 285 1.98 1.83 -2.25
CA VAL A 285 3.33 1.26 -2.37
C VAL A 285 4.15 1.98 -3.44
N THR A 286 3.55 2.18 -4.61
CA THR A 286 4.24 2.74 -5.78
C THR A 286 4.76 4.16 -5.59
N TYR A 287 4.09 5.02 -4.81
CA TYR A 287 4.54 6.40 -4.58
C TYR A 287 5.29 6.56 -3.25
N GLU A 288 5.26 5.57 -2.35
CA GLU A 288 6.05 5.59 -1.11
C GLU A 288 7.41 4.88 -1.24
N ASN A 289 7.48 3.85 -2.08
CA ASN A 289 8.64 2.98 -2.23
C ASN A 289 9.13 2.90 -3.69
N GLY A 290 8.39 3.47 -4.64
CA GLY A 290 8.65 3.26 -6.06
C GLY A 290 8.13 1.90 -6.52
N GLY A 291 7.88 1.78 -7.82
CA GLY A 291 7.42 0.55 -8.45
C GLY A 291 8.38 0.08 -9.54
N ALA A 292 8.43 -1.23 -9.76
CA ALA A 292 9.17 -1.84 -10.86
C ALA A 292 8.48 -3.14 -11.27
N VAL A 293 7.95 -3.21 -12.49
CA VAL A 293 7.25 -4.39 -13.01
C VAL A 293 7.76 -4.73 -14.39
N VAL A 294 8.20 -5.98 -14.58
CA VAL A 294 8.46 -6.54 -15.90
C VAL A 294 7.22 -7.28 -16.35
N ASN A 295 6.65 -6.88 -17.48
CA ASN A 295 5.48 -7.54 -18.05
C ASN A 295 5.63 -7.71 -19.56
N VAL A 296 4.72 -8.49 -20.14
CA VAL A 296 4.71 -8.80 -21.57
C VAL A 296 3.30 -8.72 -22.13
N ALA A 297 3.17 -8.12 -23.31
CA ALA A 297 1.94 -8.09 -24.09
C ALA A 297 1.75 -9.42 -24.85
N ILE A 298 0.55 -9.99 -24.79
CA ILE A 298 0.23 -11.26 -25.43
C ILE A 298 -1.05 -11.19 -26.25
N LEU A 299 -1.02 -11.85 -27.40
CA LEU A 299 -2.20 -12.24 -28.15
C LEU A 299 -2.77 -13.52 -27.54
N ILE A 300 -4.10 -13.63 -27.53
CA ILE A 300 -4.82 -14.85 -27.21
C ILE A 300 -5.52 -15.29 -28.50
N ASP A 301 -5.30 -16.54 -28.91
CA ASP A 301 -5.79 -17.08 -30.19
C ASP A 301 -5.38 -16.24 -31.41
N GLY A 302 -4.18 -15.65 -31.35
CA GLY A 302 -3.63 -14.78 -32.40
C GLY A 302 -4.34 -13.43 -32.53
N LYS A 303 -5.20 -13.06 -31.58
CA LYS A 303 -5.98 -11.82 -31.60
C LYS A 303 -5.66 -10.93 -30.41
N ARG A 304 -5.92 -9.63 -30.57
CA ARG A 304 -6.03 -8.64 -29.48
C ARG A 304 -7.44 -8.75 -28.90
N PRO A 305 -7.63 -9.34 -27.71
CA PRO A 305 -8.96 -9.74 -27.27
C PRO A 305 -9.76 -8.60 -26.64
N ILE A 306 -9.14 -7.44 -26.42
CA ILE A 306 -9.75 -6.29 -25.72
C ILE A 306 -9.73 -5.10 -26.69
N GLY A 307 -10.83 -4.38 -26.79
CA GLY A 307 -10.87 -3.19 -27.64
C GLY A 307 -12.10 -2.33 -27.46
N ALA A 308 -12.06 -1.19 -28.15
CA ALA A 308 -13.18 -0.27 -28.24
C ALA A 308 -13.20 0.41 -29.60
N LYS A 309 -14.39 0.79 -30.05
CA LYS A 309 -14.59 1.63 -31.22
C LYS A 309 -15.55 2.76 -30.91
N VAL A 310 -15.26 3.93 -31.45
CA VAL A 310 -16.06 5.14 -31.27
C VAL A 310 -16.38 5.73 -32.63
N ARG A 311 -17.62 6.15 -32.85
CA ARG A 311 -17.99 6.98 -34.02
C ARG A 311 -18.75 8.22 -33.58
N ARG A 312 -18.74 9.24 -34.43
CA ARG A 312 -19.57 10.45 -34.29
C ARG A 312 -20.99 10.17 -34.79
N THR A 313 -21.97 10.81 -34.19
CA THR A 313 -23.39 10.66 -34.56
C THR A 313 -24.07 12.02 -34.72
N GLU A 314 -25.12 12.08 -35.54
CA GLU A 314 -25.92 13.31 -35.74
C GLU A 314 -26.71 13.72 -34.50
N SER A 315 -27.16 12.75 -33.69
CA SER A 315 -27.85 13.01 -32.42
C SER A 315 -26.90 13.60 -31.39
N PHE A 316 -27.33 14.62 -30.64
CA PHE A 316 -26.60 15.18 -29.49
C PHE A 316 -26.83 14.36 -28.21
N SER A 317 -26.59 13.06 -28.32
CA SER A 317 -26.65 12.07 -27.24
C SER A 317 -25.47 11.12 -27.32
N ILE A 318 -25.23 10.35 -26.28
CA ILE A 318 -24.17 9.33 -26.26
C ILE A 318 -24.80 7.94 -26.18
N ILE A 319 -24.40 7.04 -27.06
CA ILE A 319 -24.84 5.64 -27.09
C ILE A 319 -23.69 4.78 -26.56
N LEU A 320 -23.95 3.97 -25.54
CA LEU A 320 -22.99 3.01 -24.98
C LEU A 320 -23.42 1.58 -25.29
N ARG A 321 -22.46 0.78 -25.75
CA ARG A 321 -22.58 -0.68 -25.90
C ARG A 321 -21.38 -1.34 -25.22
N GLY A 322 -21.64 -2.05 -24.13
CA GLY A 322 -20.62 -2.76 -23.36
C GLY A 322 -20.50 -4.23 -23.75
N ASP A 323 -19.85 -5.02 -22.88
CA ASP A 323 -19.92 -6.48 -22.96
C ASP A 323 -21.35 -6.94 -22.62
N GLY A 324 -22.08 -7.37 -23.66
CA GLY A 324 -23.50 -7.78 -23.61
C GLY A 324 -24.36 -7.02 -24.63
N ASP A 325 -25.57 -7.49 -24.89
CA ASP A 325 -26.50 -6.86 -25.86
C ASP A 325 -27.22 -5.62 -25.30
N ASP A 326 -26.81 -5.10 -24.14
CA ASP A 326 -27.44 -3.96 -23.48
C ASP A 326 -26.97 -2.63 -24.09
N VAL A 327 -27.93 -1.82 -24.54
CA VAL A 327 -27.70 -0.54 -25.22
C VAL A 327 -28.21 0.58 -24.32
N GLN A 328 -27.32 1.48 -23.91
CA GLN A 328 -27.68 2.63 -23.09
C GLN A 328 -27.59 3.91 -23.90
N VAL A 329 -28.68 4.67 -23.94
CA VAL A 329 -28.73 6.00 -24.56
C VAL A 329 -28.68 7.04 -23.45
N LEU A 330 -27.61 7.82 -23.41
CA LEU A 330 -27.39 8.89 -22.45
C LEU A 330 -27.75 10.23 -23.09
N SER A 331 -28.86 10.81 -22.64
CA SER A 331 -29.35 12.13 -23.08
C SER A 331 -29.30 13.21 -21.99
N ASP A 332 -29.06 12.84 -20.72
CA ASP A 332 -29.02 13.74 -19.57
C ASP A 332 -27.79 13.49 -18.68
N LEU A 333 -27.31 14.54 -18.01
CA LEU A 333 -26.16 14.45 -17.10
C LEU A 333 -26.42 13.55 -15.89
N SER A 334 -27.68 13.38 -15.46
CA SER A 334 -28.03 12.48 -14.35
C SER A 334 -27.66 11.03 -14.62
N HIS A 335 -27.60 10.59 -15.89
CA HIS A 335 -27.20 9.24 -16.27
C HIS A 335 -25.72 8.94 -16.00
N PHE A 336 -24.90 9.96 -15.72
CA PHE A 336 -23.49 9.80 -15.36
C PHE A 336 -23.29 9.67 -13.85
N ARG A 337 -24.28 9.96 -12.99
CA ARG A 337 -24.09 10.07 -11.52
C ARG A 337 -23.57 8.80 -10.85
N ASP A 338 -23.78 7.64 -11.47
CA ASP A 338 -23.35 6.33 -10.98
C ASP A 338 -21.98 5.89 -11.52
N TYR A 339 -21.24 6.76 -12.24
CA TYR A 339 -19.94 6.42 -12.83
C TYR A 339 -18.92 5.88 -11.80
N CYS A 340 -19.04 6.27 -10.54
CA CYS A 340 -18.15 5.86 -9.45
C CYS A 340 -18.57 4.56 -8.77
N ILE A 341 -19.65 3.92 -9.23
CA ILE A 341 -20.15 2.63 -8.73
C ILE A 341 -19.66 1.53 -9.69
N PRO A 342 -18.66 0.71 -9.32
CA PRO A 342 -18.03 -0.26 -10.23
C PRO A 342 -18.96 -1.21 -10.98
N ASN A 343 -20.07 -1.59 -10.32
CA ASN A 343 -21.03 -2.58 -10.85
C ASN A 343 -22.22 -1.92 -11.55
N ALA A 344 -22.27 -0.58 -11.62
CA ALA A 344 -23.33 0.11 -12.34
C ALA A 344 -23.14 -0.08 -13.86
N ALA A 345 -24.26 -0.12 -14.58
CA ALA A 345 -24.26 -0.34 -16.02
C ALA A 345 -23.45 0.76 -16.72
N GLY A 346 -22.49 0.35 -17.55
CA GLY A 346 -21.62 1.27 -18.28
C GLY A 346 -20.71 2.17 -17.43
N ALA A 347 -20.50 1.89 -16.13
CA ALA A 347 -19.73 2.75 -15.22
C ALA A 347 -18.34 3.09 -15.76
N LEU A 348 -17.62 2.08 -16.29
CA LEU A 348 -16.30 2.29 -16.90
C LEU A 348 -16.36 3.23 -18.12
N LEU A 349 -17.31 3.03 -19.02
CA LEU A 349 -17.48 3.88 -20.20
C LEU A 349 -17.83 5.32 -19.81
N LYS A 350 -18.73 5.50 -18.83
CA LYS A 350 -19.09 6.81 -18.26
C LYS A 350 -17.88 7.51 -17.65
N ALA A 351 -17.07 6.80 -16.86
CA ALA A 351 -15.84 7.34 -16.27
C ALA A 351 -14.81 7.76 -17.35
N CYS A 352 -14.64 6.93 -18.40
CA CYS A 352 -13.78 7.27 -19.54
C CYS A 352 -14.26 8.51 -20.30
N LEU A 353 -15.57 8.68 -20.52
CA LEU A 353 -16.14 9.87 -21.17
C LEU A 353 -15.88 11.16 -20.39
N ILE A 354 -16.01 11.09 -19.06
CA ILE A 354 -15.71 12.22 -18.17
C ILE A 354 -14.22 12.53 -18.20
N LEU A 355 -13.35 11.52 -18.06
CA LEU A 355 -11.91 11.74 -18.05
C LEU A 355 -11.37 12.21 -19.41
N ALA A 356 -11.90 11.68 -20.51
CA ALA A 356 -11.55 12.12 -21.87
C ALA A 356 -12.08 13.53 -22.19
N GLU A 357 -12.82 14.16 -21.27
CA GLU A 357 -13.42 15.48 -21.38
C GLU A 357 -14.46 15.59 -22.51
N VAL A 358 -15.08 14.46 -22.87
CA VAL A 358 -16.24 14.47 -23.78
C VAL A 358 -17.43 15.13 -23.10
N VAL A 359 -17.59 14.88 -21.79
CA VAL A 359 -18.64 15.42 -20.92
C VAL A 359 -18.01 15.98 -19.65
N SER A 360 -18.53 17.10 -19.15
CA SER A 360 -18.17 17.68 -17.85
C SER A 360 -19.37 17.67 -16.91
N LEU A 361 -19.21 17.12 -15.71
CA LEU A 361 -20.24 17.14 -14.66
C LEU A 361 -20.21 18.41 -13.80
N GLU A 362 -19.15 19.21 -13.92
CA GLU A 362 -18.97 20.46 -13.17
C GLU A 362 -19.67 21.65 -13.85
N GLU A 363 -19.90 21.54 -15.16
CA GLU A 363 -20.58 22.55 -15.95
C GLU A 363 -22.10 22.54 -15.71
N LYS A 364 -22.72 23.72 -15.70
CA LYS A 364 -24.17 23.89 -15.50
C LYS A 364 -25.00 23.64 -16.77
N THR A 365 -24.36 23.51 -17.92
CA THR A 365 -24.98 23.29 -19.23
C THR A 365 -25.48 21.85 -19.36
N SER A 366 -26.56 21.63 -20.11
CA SER A 366 -27.09 20.28 -20.37
C SER A 366 -26.11 19.44 -21.21
N LEU A 367 -26.26 18.12 -21.17
CA LEU A 367 -25.44 17.21 -21.98
C LEU A 367 -25.52 17.54 -23.48
N GLU A 368 -26.73 17.76 -23.99
CA GLU A 368 -26.95 18.16 -25.37
C GLU A 368 -26.18 19.44 -25.73
N GLN A 369 -26.23 20.47 -24.87
CA GLN A 369 -25.54 21.73 -25.11
C GLN A 369 -24.02 21.55 -25.12
N GLN A 370 -23.47 20.76 -24.19
CA GLN A 370 -22.03 20.45 -24.17
C GLN A 370 -21.58 19.74 -25.45
N LEU A 371 -22.35 18.75 -25.91
CA LEU A 371 -22.06 18.00 -27.15
C LEU A 371 -22.13 18.91 -28.39
N ARG A 372 -23.16 19.77 -28.45
CA ARG A 372 -23.37 20.73 -29.54
C ARG A 372 -22.23 21.74 -29.63
N ASP A 373 -21.89 22.37 -28.51
CA ASP A 373 -20.92 23.48 -28.50
C ASP A 373 -19.48 22.99 -28.66
N ARG A 374 -19.10 21.89 -28.00
CA ARG A 374 -17.72 21.40 -27.99
C ARG A 374 -17.40 20.57 -29.23
N TRP A 375 -18.32 19.70 -29.63
CA TRP A 375 -18.04 18.67 -30.62
C TRP A 375 -18.87 18.81 -31.91
N ASN A 376 -20.03 19.48 -31.81
CA ASN A 376 -21.06 19.55 -32.84
C ASN A 376 -21.51 18.16 -33.33
N CYS A 377 -21.53 17.18 -32.43
CA CYS A 377 -22.03 15.82 -32.68
C CYS A 377 -22.26 15.09 -31.34
N GLY A 378 -22.95 13.94 -31.39
CA GLY A 378 -22.89 12.94 -30.33
C GLY A 378 -21.89 11.83 -30.65
N PHE A 379 -21.92 10.77 -29.85
CA PHE A 379 -20.99 9.65 -29.96
C PHE A 379 -21.68 8.31 -29.73
N GLU A 380 -21.25 7.30 -30.48
CA GLU A 380 -21.53 5.90 -30.15
C GLU A 380 -20.22 5.21 -29.78
N VAL A 381 -20.21 4.62 -28.59
CA VAL A 381 -19.06 3.92 -28.00
C VAL A 381 -19.40 2.45 -27.86
N VAL A 382 -18.61 1.60 -28.47
CA VAL A 382 -18.73 0.14 -28.39
C VAL A 382 -17.44 -0.43 -27.83
N SER A 383 -17.51 -1.17 -26.73
CA SER A 383 -16.35 -1.82 -26.11
C SER A 383 -16.55 -3.33 -26.05
N TRP A 384 -15.46 -4.11 -26.15
CA TRP A 384 -15.52 -5.56 -26.02
C TRP A 384 -14.34 -6.12 -25.23
N SER A 385 -14.58 -7.24 -24.53
CA SER A 385 -13.56 -8.14 -24.04
C SER A 385 -13.92 -9.60 -24.30
N ASN A 386 -13.11 -10.25 -25.13
CA ASN A 386 -13.24 -11.68 -25.41
C ASN A 386 -12.57 -12.57 -24.34
N LEU A 387 -12.35 -12.04 -23.14
CA LEU A 387 -11.73 -12.76 -22.02
C LEU A 387 -12.75 -12.92 -20.88
N PRO A 388 -12.75 -14.07 -20.17
CA PRO A 388 -13.61 -14.24 -19.00
C PRO A 388 -13.35 -13.17 -17.94
N GLN A 389 -14.41 -12.68 -17.31
CA GLN A 389 -14.29 -11.75 -16.20
C GLN A 389 -13.48 -12.40 -15.06
N GLY A 390 -12.58 -11.64 -14.44
CA GLY A 390 -11.69 -12.18 -13.40
C GLY A 390 -10.56 -13.07 -13.96
N SER A 391 -10.24 -12.97 -15.25
CA SER A 391 -9.09 -13.62 -15.89
C SER A 391 -7.75 -13.36 -15.17
N GLY A 392 -7.62 -12.18 -14.56
CA GLY A 392 -6.34 -11.71 -14.01
C GLY A 392 -5.38 -11.16 -15.06
N LEU A 393 -5.80 -11.04 -16.32
CA LEU A 393 -5.02 -10.53 -17.47
C LEU A 393 -5.13 -9.01 -17.69
N GLY A 394 -5.60 -8.27 -16.69
CA GLY A 394 -5.69 -6.80 -16.72
C GLY A 394 -6.84 -6.23 -17.55
N THR A 395 -7.87 -7.03 -17.81
CA THR A 395 -8.97 -6.72 -18.73
C THR A 395 -9.58 -5.33 -18.54
N SER A 396 -9.94 -4.95 -17.31
CA SER A 396 -10.65 -3.68 -17.06
C SER A 396 -9.80 -2.44 -17.36
N SER A 397 -8.54 -2.42 -16.91
CA SER A 397 -7.62 -1.29 -17.12
C SER A 397 -7.22 -1.17 -18.59
N ILE A 398 -7.02 -2.30 -19.27
CA ILE A 398 -6.72 -2.33 -20.71
C ILE A 398 -7.93 -1.88 -21.54
N LEU A 399 -9.15 -2.27 -21.14
CA LEU A 399 -10.38 -1.81 -21.78
C LEU A 399 -10.55 -0.28 -21.61
N ALA A 400 -10.24 0.24 -20.42
CA ALA A 400 -10.19 1.69 -20.18
C ALA A 400 -9.21 2.39 -21.13
N ALA A 401 -8.02 1.80 -21.34
CA ALA A 401 -7.03 2.33 -22.27
C ALA A 401 -7.56 2.40 -23.71
N ALA A 402 -8.20 1.32 -24.19
CA ALA A 402 -8.79 1.28 -25.52
C ALA A 402 -9.92 2.31 -25.69
N ILE A 403 -10.81 2.45 -24.71
CA ILE A 403 -11.90 3.44 -24.74
C ILE A 403 -11.33 4.86 -24.79
N ILE A 404 -10.39 5.21 -23.91
CA ILE A 404 -9.77 6.54 -23.88
C ILE A 404 -9.08 6.85 -25.21
N ALA A 405 -8.29 5.91 -25.74
CA ALA A 405 -7.60 6.08 -27.01
C ALA A 405 -8.60 6.31 -28.17
N ALA A 406 -9.66 5.51 -28.26
CA ALA A 406 -10.69 5.67 -29.28
C ALA A 406 -11.47 6.98 -29.14
N LEU A 407 -11.79 7.42 -27.91
CA LEU A 407 -12.46 8.70 -27.64
C LEU A 407 -11.58 9.89 -28.03
N TRP A 408 -10.30 9.89 -27.68
CA TRP A 408 -9.39 10.96 -28.06
C TRP A 408 -9.20 11.02 -29.58
N SER A 409 -9.06 9.88 -30.26
CA SER A 409 -9.01 9.86 -31.72
C SER A 409 -10.32 10.37 -32.35
N ALA A 410 -11.48 9.95 -31.87
CA ALA A 410 -12.77 10.41 -32.38
C ALA A 410 -13.01 11.91 -32.14
N THR A 411 -12.44 12.47 -31.07
CA THR A 411 -12.51 13.91 -30.75
C THR A 411 -11.44 14.75 -31.47
N GLY A 412 -10.60 14.13 -32.31
CA GLY A 412 -9.55 14.83 -33.05
C GLY A 412 -8.34 15.21 -32.20
N ARG A 413 -8.13 14.52 -31.08
CA ARG A 413 -6.98 14.73 -30.19
C ARG A 413 -5.92 13.66 -30.45
N SER A 414 -4.68 14.10 -30.59
CA SER A 414 -3.50 13.25 -30.63
C SER A 414 -2.90 13.11 -29.23
N PHE A 415 -2.32 11.94 -28.95
CA PHE A 415 -1.82 11.54 -27.65
C PHE A 415 -0.65 10.58 -27.82
N ASP A 416 0.16 10.43 -26.76
CA ASP A 416 1.13 9.36 -26.66
C ASP A 416 0.62 8.23 -25.74
N ASN A 417 1.30 7.09 -25.77
CA ASN A 417 0.94 5.94 -24.94
C ASN A 417 1.06 6.24 -23.44
N MET A 418 1.94 7.14 -23.03
CA MET A 418 2.10 7.52 -21.63
C MET A 418 0.91 8.33 -21.11
N ALA A 419 0.31 9.19 -21.94
CA ALA A 419 -0.92 9.90 -21.62
C ALA A 419 -2.08 8.90 -21.36
N VAL A 420 -2.17 7.84 -22.17
CA VAL A 420 -3.16 6.77 -21.96
C VAL A 420 -2.91 6.05 -20.63
N VAL A 421 -1.66 5.69 -20.30
CA VAL A 421 -1.33 5.03 -19.04
C VAL A 421 -1.74 5.86 -17.82
N HIS A 422 -1.42 7.16 -17.82
CA HIS A 422 -1.78 8.06 -16.72
C HIS A 422 -3.29 8.35 -16.68
N ALA A 423 -3.96 8.38 -17.84
CA ALA A 423 -5.42 8.49 -17.89
C ALA A 423 -6.08 7.27 -17.22
N VAL A 424 -5.66 6.05 -17.54
CA VAL A 424 -6.24 4.86 -16.90
C VAL A 424 -6.04 4.86 -15.39
N LEU A 425 -4.89 5.31 -14.89
CA LEU A 425 -4.68 5.51 -13.45
C LEU A 425 -5.79 6.39 -12.85
N CYS A 426 -6.14 7.50 -13.50
CA CYS A 426 -7.23 8.37 -13.06
C CYS A 426 -8.62 7.70 -13.18
N VAL A 427 -8.91 6.97 -14.27
CA VAL A 427 -10.20 6.26 -14.45
C VAL A 427 -10.45 5.26 -13.32
N GLU A 428 -9.46 4.46 -12.95
CA GLU A 428 -9.62 3.46 -11.88
C GLU A 428 -9.89 4.08 -10.52
N GLN A 429 -9.27 5.23 -10.26
CA GLN A 429 -9.50 6.02 -9.07
C GLN A 429 -10.92 6.60 -9.03
N MET A 430 -11.42 7.07 -10.18
CA MET A 430 -12.81 7.52 -10.33
C MET A 430 -13.82 6.40 -10.07
N LEU A 431 -13.48 5.16 -10.45
CA LEU A 431 -14.30 3.97 -10.22
C LEU A 431 -14.15 3.38 -8.81
N THR A 432 -13.29 3.93 -7.94
CA THR A 432 -13.02 3.40 -6.59
C THR A 432 -12.48 1.96 -6.54
N THR A 433 -11.94 1.45 -7.66
CA THR A 433 -11.39 0.09 -7.74
C THR A 433 -9.96 0.00 -7.25
N GLY A 434 -9.19 1.10 -7.32
CA GLY A 434 -7.91 1.28 -6.62
C GLY A 434 -6.76 0.37 -7.11
N GLY A 435 -6.65 0.13 -8.42
CA GLY A 435 -5.62 -0.70 -9.02
C GLY A 435 -4.23 -0.04 -9.11
N GLY A 436 -3.24 -0.84 -9.48
CA GLY A 436 -1.89 -0.38 -9.84
C GLY A 436 -1.77 -0.05 -11.32
N TRP A 437 -0.59 0.38 -11.77
CA TRP A 437 -0.39 0.79 -13.17
C TRP A 437 0.06 -0.33 -14.12
N GLN A 438 0.35 -1.54 -13.64
CA GLN A 438 0.93 -2.60 -14.48
C GLN A 438 0.02 -3.06 -15.62
N ASP A 439 -1.30 -3.01 -15.44
CA ASP A 439 -2.27 -3.56 -16.37
C ASP A 439 -2.31 -2.73 -17.66
N GLN A 440 -2.44 -1.42 -17.53
CA GLN A 440 -2.41 -0.50 -18.66
C GLN A 440 -1.02 -0.42 -19.30
N VAL A 441 0.07 -0.46 -18.53
CA VAL A 441 1.42 -0.57 -19.14
C VAL A 441 1.50 -1.85 -19.98
N GLY A 442 0.98 -2.95 -19.43
CA GLY A 442 0.97 -4.27 -20.05
C GLY A 442 0.20 -4.32 -21.37
N GLY A 443 -0.97 -3.67 -21.46
CA GLY A 443 -1.81 -3.68 -22.66
C GLY A 443 -1.59 -2.53 -23.64
N VAL A 444 -1.00 -1.40 -23.22
CA VAL A 444 -0.75 -0.25 -24.11
C VAL A 444 0.57 -0.42 -24.87
N PHE A 445 1.63 -0.90 -24.21
CA PHE A 445 2.93 -1.10 -24.87
C PHE A 445 3.09 -2.55 -25.33
N GLY A 446 3.68 -2.76 -26.51
CA GLY A 446 3.99 -4.10 -27.01
C GLY A 446 5.22 -4.74 -26.36
N GLY A 447 5.43 -6.01 -26.65
CA GLY A 447 6.62 -6.78 -26.32
C GLY A 447 6.82 -6.99 -24.81
N VAL A 448 8.06 -7.35 -24.47
CA VAL A 448 8.54 -7.36 -23.08
C VAL A 448 8.99 -5.94 -22.73
N LYS A 449 8.62 -5.46 -21.55
CA LYS A 449 9.00 -4.13 -21.07
C LYS A 449 9.15 -4.12 -19.56
N VAL A 450 9.85 -3.11 -19.06
CA VAL A 450 9.88 -2.75 -17.65
C VAL A 450 9.18 -1.41 -17.44
N GLY A 451 8.14 -1.41 -16.61
CA GLY A 451 7.54 -0.20 -16.08
C GLY A 451 8.17 0.15 -14.74
N THR A 452 8.37 1.43 -14.47
CA THR A 452 8.94 1.93 -13.20
C THR A 452 8.25 3.19 -12.71
N SER A 453 8.33 3.44 -11.40
CA SER A 453 7.97 4.72 -10.79
C SER A 453 8.94 5.06 -9.66
N LEU A 454 9.15 6.35 -9.42
CA LEU A 454 9.91 6.83 -8.26
C LEU A 454 9.02 6.90 -7.01
N PRO A 455 9.60 6.82 -5.78
CA PRO A 455 8.89 6.98 -4.51
C PRO A 455 8.52 8.45 -4.26
N GLN A 456 7.70 9.04 -5.13
CA GLN A 456 7.32 10.43 -5.03
C GLN A 456 5.91 10.69 -5.56
N LEU A 457 5.36 11.83 -5.16
CA LEU A 457 4.22 12.47 -5.81
C LEU A 457 4.71 13.75 -6.50
N PRO A 458 4.13 14.11 -7.66
CA PRO A 458 3.08 13.41 -8.40
C PRO A 458 3.48 12.03 -8.93
N LEU A 459 2.54 11.09 -8.97
CA LEU A 459 2.83 9.72 -9.42
C LEU A 459 3.07 9.70 -10.93
N GLN A 460 4.32 9.51 -11.32
CA GLN A 460 4.75 9.38 -12.72
C GLN A 460 5.22 7.96 -13.00
N VAL A 461 4.63 7.35 -14.03
CA VAL A 461 5.06 6.05 -14.57
C VAL A 461 6.04 6.29 -15.70
N SER A 462 7.06 5.45 -15.81
CA SER A 462 7.97 5.38 -16.95
C SER A 462 7.95 3.96 -17.51
N VAL A 463 8.10 3.82 -18.83
CA VAL A 463 8.11 2.51 -19.49
C VAL A 463 9.33 2.42 -20.40
N GLN A 464 10.10 1.37 -20.24
CA GLN A 464 11.25 1.04 -21.08
C GLN A 464 11.01 -0.30 -21.78
N PRO A 465 10.85 -0.31 -23.12
CA PRO A 465 10.79 -1.55 -23.89
C PRO A 465 12.10 -2.34 -23.80
N ILE A 466 12.01 -3.67 -23.79
CA ILE A 466 13.15 -4.59 -23.85
C ILE A 466 13.12 -5.29 -25.22
N PRO A 467 13.89 -4.82 -26.21
CA PRO A 467 13.84 -5.36 -27.56
C PRO A 467 14.53 -6.73 -27.63
N LEU A 468 13.75 -7.78 -27.87
CA LEU A 468 14.25 -9.15 -27.96
C LEU A 468 14.66 -9.56 -29.38
N GLY A 469 14.12 -8.92 -30.42
CA GLY A 469 14.32 -9.35 -31.81
C GLY A 469 13.66 -10.70 -32.13
N ASP A 470 13.50 -10.98 -33.43
CA ASP A 470 12.58 -12.04 -33.87
C ASP A 470 12.95 -13.45 -33.39
N GLN A 471 14.25 -13.77 -33.32
CA GLN A 471 14.70 -15.09 -32.91
C GLN A 471 14.37 -15.39 -31.44
N ARG A 472 14.58 -14.41 -30.55
CA ARG A 472 14.27 -14.54 -29.12
C ARG A 472 12.76 -14.53 -28.89
N ILE A 473 12.00 -13.74 -29.65
CA ILE A 473 10.53 -13.77 -29.62
C ILE A 473 9.99 -15.14 -30.05
N ARG A 474 10.54 -15.74 -31.12
CA ARG A 474 10.18 -17.11 -31.54
C ARG A 474 10.47 -18.14 -30.44
N ASP A 475 11.64 -18.07 -29.82
CA ASP A 475 12.01 -18.94 -28.71
C ASP A 475 11.05 -18.77 -27.51
N LEU A 476 10.74 -17.53 -27.12
CA LEU A 476 9.76 -17.25 -26.06
C LEU A 476 8.37 -17.82 -26.38
N ASN A 477 7.86 -17.58 -27.60
CA ASN A 477 6.57 -18.09 -28.06
C ASN A 477 6.49 -19.61 -28.04
N SER A 478 7.59 -20.28 -28.38
CA SER A 478 7.67 -21.74 -28.39
C SER A 478 7.57 -22.35 -26.97
N ARG A 479 7.90 -21.56 -25.94
CA ARG A 479 7.98 -21.98 -24.54
C ARG A 479 6.81 -21.49 -23.68
N LEU A 480 6.14 -20.41 -24.06
CA LEU A 480 5.06 -19.82 -23.29
C LEU A 480 3.78 -20.68 -23.36
N LEU A 481 3.26 -21.03 -22.18
CA LEU A 481 1.94 -21.60 -21.99
C LEU A 481 1.06 -20.67 -21.15
N VAL A 482 -0.21 -20.53 -21.55
CA VAL A 482 -1.24 -19.76 -20.85
C VAL A 482 -2.45 -20.67 -20.65
N ILE A 483 -2.89 -20.78 -19.41
CA ILE A 483 -3.81 -21.82 -18.95
C ILE A 483 -4.89 -21.16 -18.08
N TYR A 484 -6.15 -21.29 -18.46
CA TYR A 484 -7.26 -20.89 -17.61
C TYR A 484 -7.53 -21.97 -16.56
N THR A 485 -7.60 -21.58 -15.28
CA THR A 485 -7.72 -22.52 -14.14
C THR A 485 -9.15 -23.03 -13.88
N GLY A 486 -10.15 -22.60 -14.66
CA GLY A 486 -11.57 -22.93 -14.45
C GLY A 486 -12.27 -22.08 -13.39
N LYS A 487 -11.52 -21.41 -12.51
CA LYS A 487 -12.09 -20.64 -11.39
C LYS A 487 -11.93 -19.13 -11.58
N PRO A 488 -13.01 -18.34 -11.54
CA PRO A 488 -12.90 -16.89 -11.53
C PRO A 488 -12.26 -16.40 -10.23
N ARG A 489 -11.59 -15.25 -10.32
CA ARG A 489 -10.81 -14.68 -9.21
C ARG A 489 -11.70 -13.95 -8.19
N LEU A 490 -11.46 -14.18 -6.89
CA LEU A 490 -11.97 -13.35 -5.78
C LEU A 490 -10.91 -12.29 -5.38
N ALA A 491 -10.76 -11.23 -6.19
CA ALA A 491 -9.62 -10.28 -6.09
C ALA A 491 -9.71 -9.28 -4.92
N LYS A 492 -10.90 -8.81 -4.57
CA LYS A 492 -11.09 -7.56 -3.79
C LYS A 492 -10.52 -7.62 -2.37
N ASN A 493 -10.62 -8.77 -1.71
CA ASN A 493 -10.16 -8.92 -0.33
C ASN A 493 -8.62 -8.96 -0.21
N LEU A 494 -7.92 -9.41 -1.27
CA LEU A 494 -6.45 -9.55 -1.23
C LEU A 494 -5.77 -8.18 -1.24
N LEU A 495 -6.21 -7.27 -2.11
CA LEU A 495 -5.65 -5.92 -2.21
C LEU A 495 -5.77 -5.15 -0.89
N GLN A 496 -6.95 -5.18 -0.27
CA GLN A 496 -7.19 -4.48 1.00
C GLN A 496 -6.25 -4.95 2.11
N ASN A 497 -5.99 -6.25 2.20
CA ASN A 497 -5.08 -6.81 3.19
C ASN A 497 -3.64 -6.38 2.95
N VAL A 498 -3.17 -6.42 1.70
CA VAL A 498 -1.83 -5.94 1.34
C VAL A 498 -1.64 -4.47 1.69
N VAL A 499 -2.61 -3.61 1.36
CA VAL A 499 -2.56 -2.17 1.65
C VAL A 499 -2.57 -1.90 3.16
N ARG A 500 -3.36 -2.66 3.94
CA ARG A 500 -3.33 -2.59 5.41
C ARG A 500 -1.95 -2.95 5.96
N SER A 501 -1.42 -4.10 5.58
CA SER A 501 -0.09 -4.55 6.02
C SER A 501 1.03 -3.60 5.60
N TRP A 502 0.89 -2.96 4.44
CA TRP A 502 1.83 -1.93 4.01
C TRP A 502 1.79 -0.70 4.91
N TYR A 503 0.59 -0.20 5.24
CA TYR A 503 0.44 0.95 6.13
C TYR A 503 0.84 0.68 7.57
N SER A 504 0.60 -0.54 8.06
CA SER A 504 1.09 -0.98 9.37
C SER A 504 2.60 -1.21 9.39
N ARG A 505 3.29 -1.12 8.24
CA ARG A 505 4.71 -1.45 8.07
C ARG A 505 5.04 -2.86 8.56
N ASP A 506 4.17 -3.82 8.22
CA ASP A 506 4.45 -5.23 8.44
C ASP A 506 5.80 -5.60 7.80
N SER A 507 6.71 -6.18 8.60
CA SER A 507 8.10 -6.38 8.18
C SER A 507 8.23 -7.37 7.04
N GLN A 508 7.35 -8.36 6.95
CA GLN A 508 7.34 -9.31 5.84
C GLN A 508 6.88 -8.64 4.55
N VAL A 509 5.82 -7.83 4.60
CA VAL A 509 5.31 -7.11 3.43
C VAL A 509 6.31 -6.06 2.95
N VAL A 510 6.88 -5.25 3.85
CA VAL A 510 7.86 -4.21 3.49
C VAL A 510 9.10 -4.83 2.82
N SER A 511 9.70 -5.86 3.45
CA SER A 511 10.86 -6.56 2.88
C SER A 511 10.53 -7.24 1.55
N THR A 512 9.34 -7.85 1.42
CA THR A 512 8.91 -8.48 0.17
C THR A 512 8.76 -7.46 -0.97
N CYS A 513 8.24 -6.26 -0.71
CA CYS A 513 8.16 -5.19 -1.72
C CYS A 513 9.55 -4.74 -2.22
N GLU A 514 10.55 -4.66 -1.34
CA GLU A 514 11.92 -4.38 -1.76
C GLU A 514 12.50 -5.51 -2.61
N SER A 515 12.27 -6.77 -2.21
CA SER A 515 12.68 -7.94 -2.97
C SER A 515 12.02 -8.00 -4.35
N LEU A 516 10.72 -7.66 -4.45
CA LEU A 516 9.99 -7.61 -5.72
C LEU A 516 10.64 -6.64 -6.73
N LYS A 517 11.05 -5.44 -6.28
CA LYS A 517 11.76 -4.47 -7.13
C LYS A 517 13.10 -5.01 -7.61
N LYS A 518 13.89 -5.61 -6.71
CA LYS A 518 15.20 -6.20 -7.05
C LYS A 518 15.03 -7.36 -8.04
N THR A 519 14.03 -8.22 -7.85
CA THR A 519 13.72 -9.31 -8.78
C THR A 519 13.27 -8.78 -10.13
N ALA A 520 12.47 -7.71 -10.19
CA ALA A 520 12.08 -7.07 -11.45
C ALA A 520 13.29 -6.51 -12.22
N GLN A 521 14.21 -5.82 -11.54
CA GLN A 521 15.45 -5.33 -12.16
C GLN A 521 16.31 -6.49 -12.70
N ARG A 522 16.49 -7.55 -11.91
CA ARG A 522 17.21 -8.77 -12.33
C ARG A 522 16.52 -9.43 -13.53
N CYS A 523 15.19 -9.46 -13.55
CA CYS A 523 14.39 -10.01 -14.64
C CYS A 523 14.56 -9.20 -15.93
N ALA A 524 14.54 -7.86 -15.85
CA ALA A 524 14.77 -6.99 -17.00
C ALA A 524 16.15 -7.22 -17.62
N GLN A 525 17.20 -7.22 -16.81
CA GLN A 525 18.57 -7.52 -17.24
C GLN A 525 18.70 -8.91 -17.87
N ALA A 526 18.02 -9.91 -17.31
CA ALA A 526 17.99 -11.27 -17.85
C ALA A 526 17.32 -11.34 -19.23
N PHE A 527 16.26 -10.56 -19.47
CA PHE A 527 15.63 -10.45 -20.78
C PHE A 527 16.53 -9.75 -21.80
N GLU A 528 17.17 -8.64 -21.42
CA GLU A 528 18.13 -7.91 -22.27
C GLU A 528 19.28 -8.83 -22.74
N ALA A 529 19.84 -9.61 -21.81
CA ALA A 529 20.89 -10.59 -22.08
C ALA A 529 20.38 -11.90 -22.70
N TRP A 530 19.06 -12.11 -22.76
CA TRP A 530 18.41 -13.38 -23.10
C TRP A 530 18.93 -14.59 -22.31
N ASN A 531 19.16 -14.41 -21.02
CA ASN A 531 19.46 -15.50 -20.11
C ASN A 531 18.16 -16.18 -19.66
N TYR A 532 17.69 -17.15 -20.44
CA TYR A 532 16.41 -17.82 -20.24
C TYR A 532 16.27 -18.49 -18.86
N GLU A 533 17.34 -19.13 -18.36
CA GLU A 533 17.32 -19.76 -17.04
C GLU A 533 17.15 -18.72 -15.93
N THR A 534 17.81 -17.57 -16.04
CA THR A 534 17.65 -16.47 -15.09
C THR A 534 16.26 -15.84 -15.19
N VAL A 535 15.68 -15.71 -16.39
CA VAL A 535 14.28 -15.28 -16.56
C VAL A 535 13.34 -16.22 -15.81
N CYS A 536 13.49 -17.54 -15.99
CA CYS A 536 12.68 -18.55 -15.30
C CYS A 536 12.86 -18.48 -13.77
N SER A 537 14.10 -18.29 -13.30
CA SER A 537 14.40 -18.10 -11.87
C SER A 537 13.72 -16.85 -11.30
N CYS A 538 13.76 -15.72 -12.02
CA CYS A 538 13.07 -14.49 -11.61
C CYS A 538 11.55 -14.67 -11.50
N ILE A 539 10.93 -15.34 -12.46
CA ILE A 539 9.48 -15.62 -12.44
C ILE A 539 9.12 -16.51 -11.25
N SER A 540 9.96 -17.50 -10.93
CA SER A 540 9.77 -18.33 -9.74
C SER A 540 9.91 -17.53 -8.44
N ASP A 541 10.95 -16.69 -8.32
CA ASP A 541 11.15 -15.83 -7.15
C ASP A 541 9.94 -14.89 -6.97
N TYR A 542 9.47 -14.30 -8.08
CA TYR A 542 8.26 -13.48 -8.10
C TYR A 542 7.03 -14.27 -7.63
N TYR A 543 6.87 -15.52 -8.08
CA TYR A 543 5.78 -16.38 -7.61
C TYR A 543 5.83 -16.63 -6.11
N GLY A 544 7.03 -16.88 -5.56
CA GLY A 544 7.27 -16.96 -4.12
C GLY A 544 6.87 -15.70 -3.38
N GLN A 545 7.37 -14.55 -3.84
CA GLN A 545 7.11 -13.23 -3.25
C GLN A 545 5.61 -12.87 -3.29
N LYS A 546 4.91 -13.20 -4.37
CA LYS A 546 3.47 -12.96 -4.51
C LYS A 546 2.64 -13.72 -3.46
N LYS A 547 3.07 -14.94 -3.09
CA LYS A 547 2.46 -15.71 -1.99
C LYS A 547 2.72 -15.07 -0.63
N CYS A 548 3.89 -14.47 -0.42
CA CYS A 548 4.20 -13.71 0.80
C CYS A 548 3.34 -12.44 0.91
N MET A 549 3.11 -11.75 -0.21
CA MET A 549 2.26 -10.55 -0.24
C MET A 549 0.80 -10.87 0.09
N ALA A 550 0.24 -11.92 -0.51
CA ALA A 550 -1.18 -12.19 -0.44
C ALA A 550 -1.46 -13.69 -0.17
N ALA A 551 -1.80 -13.99 1.09
CA ALA A 551 -2.30 -15.29 1.50
C ALA A 551 -3.61 -15.61 0.74
N GLY A 552 -3.62 -16.72 -0.01
CA GLY A 552 -4.73 -17.08 -0.92
C GLY A 552 -4.40 -17.00 -2.41
N THR A 553 -3.19 -16.57 -2.78
CA THR A 553 -2.71 -16.56 -4.17
C THR A 553 -2.78 -17.93 -4.86
N GLU A 554 -2.54 -19.02 -4.13
CA GLU A 554 -2.49 -20.40 -4.64
C GLU A 554 -3.52 -21.30 -3.94
N PRO A 555 -4.78 -21.36 -4.44
CA PRO A 555 -5.75 -22.35 -3.99
C PRO A 555 -5.31 -23.79 -4.28
N ALA A 556 -5.88 -24.77 -3.56
CA ALA A 556 -5.52 -26.19 -3.70
C ALA A 556 -5.66 -26.72 -5.14
N SER A 557 -6.67 -26.28 -5.89
CA SER A 557 -6.85 -26.65 -7.30
C SER A 557 -5.71 -26.12 -8.19
N VAL A 558 -5.25 -24.90 -7.94
CA VAL A 558 -4.12 -24.31 -8.68
C VAL A 558 -2.81 -25.02 -8.32
N ARG A 559 -2.59 -25.32 -7.04
CA ARG A 559 -1.44 -26.12 -6.59
C ARG A 559 -1.36 -27.47 -7.29
N HIS A 560 -2.50 -28.12 -7.53
CA HIS A 560 -2.55 -29.38 -8.26
C HIS A 560 -2.10 -29.23 -9.71
N ILE A 561 -2.60 -28.21 -10.42
CA ILE A 561 -2.19 -27.90 -11.81
C ILE A 561 -0.68 -27.61 -11.87
N ILE A 562 -0.15 -26.81 -10.95
CA ILE A 562 1.28 -26.49 -10.89
C ILE A 562 2.13 -27.76 -10.69
N ARG A 563 1.69 -28.70 -9.85
CA ARG A 563 2.38 -29.98 -9.65
C ARG A 563 2.44 -30.82 -10.93
N ILE A 564 1.38 -30.82 -11.74
CA ILE A 564 1.33 -31.51 -13.03
C ILE A 564 2.31 -30.86 -14.03
N LEU A 565 2.41 -29.53 -14.02
CA LEU A 565 3.26 -28.76 -14.92
C LEU A 565 4.75 -28.74 -14.53
N LEU A 566 5.06 -28.93 -13.25
CA LEU A 566 6.41 -28.79 -12.69
C LEU A 566 7.49 -29.57 -13.49
N PRO A 567 7.29 -30.83 -13.91
CA PRO A 567 8.32 -31.55 -14.67
C PRO A 567 8.68 -30.91 -16.02
N PHE A 568 7.76 -30.11 -16.59
CA PHE A 568 7.89 -29.51 -17.92
C PHE A 568 8.28 -28.02 -17.86
N ALA A 569 8.04 -27.36 -16.73
CA ALA A 569 8.26 -25.93 -16.52
C ALA A 569 9.12 -25.71 -15.27
N ARG A 570 10.32 -26.29 -15.27
CA ARG A 570 11.28 -26.17 -14.18
C ARG A 570 12.49 -25.30 -14.52
N VAL A 571 13.09 -24.70 -13.50
CA VAL A 571 14.34 -23.92 -13.63
C VAL A 571 15.54 -24.87 -13.59
N GLY A 572 16.25 -25.03 -14.70
CA GLY A 572 17.42 -25.91 -14.79
C GLY A 572 17.10 -27.35 -14.36
N THR A 573 17.90 -27.89 -13.43
CA THR A 573 17.68 -29.22 -12.82
C THR A 573 16.92 -29.17 -11.49
N SER A 574 16.52 -27.98 -11.03
CA SER A 574 15.83 -27.79 -9.76
C SER A 574 14.32 -28.04 -9.86
N ASP A 575 13.68 -28.48 -8.78
CA ASP A 575 12.21 -28.67 -8.71
C ASP A 575 11.48 -27.35 -8.43
N VAL A 576 11.83 -26.31 -9.18
CA VAL A 576 11.36 -24.94 -9.01
C VAL A 576 10.52 -24.54 -10.22
N PHE A 577 9.28 -24.12 -10.00
CA PHE A 577 8.30 -23.83 -11.06
C PHE A 577 8.55 -22.48 -11.77
N ALA A 578 8.77 -22.52 -13.08
CA ALA A 578 8.96 -21.36 -13.94
C ALA A 578 7.61 -20.79 -14.44
N GLY A 579 6.75 -20.36 -13.50
CA GLY A 579 5.45 -19.81 -13.83
C GLY A 579 4.77 -19.14 -12.65
N SER A 580 3.68 -18.42 -12.93
CA SER A 580 2.91 -17.70 -11.92
C SER A 580 1.45 -17.54 -12.35
N LEU A 581 0.56 -17.33 -11.40
CA LEU A 581 -0.78 -16.86 -11.73
C LEU A 581 -0.69 -15.44 -12.32
N ALA A 582 -1.54 -15.12 -13.29
CA ALA A 582 -1.70 -13.77 -13.79
C ALA A 582 -2.30 -12.83 -12.72
N GLY A 583 -2.01 -11.53 -12.82
CA GLY A 583 -2.53 -10.49 -11.94
C GLY A 583 -2.16 -10.72 -10.48
N ALA A 584 -3.10 -10.58 -9.55
CA ALA A 584 -2.84 -10.76 -8.11
C ALA A 584 -3.22 -12.13 -7.53
N GLY A 585 -3.62 -13.11 -8.36
CA GLY A 585 -3.78 -14.52 -7.96
C GLY A 585 -5.13 -14.90 -7.35
N GLY A 586 -5.26 -16.17 -6.90
CA GLY A 586 -6.51 -16.74 -6.34
C GLY A 586 -7.42 -17.44 -7.35
N GLY A 587 -7.02 -17.54 -8.62
CA GLY A 587 -7.80 -18.10 -9.74
C GLY A 587 -7.44 -17.42 -11.06
N GLY A 588 -8.26 -17.57 -12.09
CA GLY A 588 -8.08 -16.96 -13.41
C GLY A 588 -7.05 -17.72 -14.24
N PHE A 589 -6.14 -16.99 -14.89
CA PHE A 589 -5.10 -17.58 -15.72
C PHE A 589 -3.80 -17.87 -14.94
N LEU A 590 -3.18 -18.98 -15.28
CA LEU A 590 -1.83 -19.40 -14.93
C LEU A 590 -0.99 -19.32 -16.20
N TYR A 591 0.25 -18.86 -16.12
CA TYR A 591 1.21 -19.00 -17.20
C TYR A 591 2.47 -19.70 -16.71
N CYS A 592 3.16 -20.37 -17.62
CA CYS A 592 4.49 -20.92 -17.36
C CYS A 592 5.35 -20.92 -18.62
N LEU A 593 6.65 -21.05 -18.40
CA LEU A 593 7.66 -21.17 -19.45
C LEU A 593 8.22 -22.60 -19.44
N LEU A 594 8.15 -23.28 -20.59
CA LEU A 594 8.62 -24.66 -20.73
C LEU A 594 10.14 -24.75 -20.75
N SER A 595 10.69 -25.74 -20.02
CA SER A 595 12.12 -26.05 -20.05
C SER A 595 12.57 -26.51 -21.45
N ASP A 596 11.73 -27.29 -22.14
CA ASP A 596 11.92 -27.73 -23.53
C ASP A 596 10.69 -27.38 -24.40
N PRO A 597 10.84 -26.57 -25.47
CA PRO A 597 9.73 -26.16 -26.32
C PRO A 597 9.05 -27.32 -27.04
N ASN A 598 9.76 -28.44 -27.23
CA ASN A 598 9.20 -29.62 -27.91
C ASN A 598 8.18 -30.38 -27.06
N GLN A 599 8.13 -30.11 -25.75
CA GLN A 599 7.22 -30.80 -24.82
C GLN A 599 5.80 -30.23 -24.81
N ARG A 600 5.53 -29.15 -25.57
CA ARG A 600 4.21 -28.51 -25.62
C ARG A 600 3.08 -29.51 -25.88
N LYS A 601 3.20 -30.36 -26.91
CA LYS A 601 2.18 -31.37 -27.23
C LYS A 601 1.97 -32.39 -26.11
N THR A 602 3.04 -32.77 -25.41
CA THR A 602 2.98 -33.69 -24.27
C THR A 602 2.21 -33.05 -23.11
N VAL A 603 2.51 -31.78 -22.79
CA VAL A 603 1.83 -31.03 -21.72
C VAL A 603 0.33 -30.92 -21.97
N PHE A 604 -0.08 -30.63 -23.22
CA PHE A 604 -1.51 -30.59 -23.58
C PHE A 604 -2.20 -31.91 -23.28
N ARG A 605 -1.63 -33.04 -23.73
CA ARG A 605 -2.18 -34.37 -23.45
C ARG A 605 -2.24 -34.70 -21.96
N VAL A 606 -1.24 -34.29 -21.19
CA VAL A 606 -1.20 -34.55 -19.74
C VAL A 606 -2.30 -33.77 -19.03
N ILE A 607 -2.53 -32.51 -19.39
CA ILE A 607 -3.60 -31.69 -18.82
C ILE A 607 -4.98 -32.22 -19.21
N GLU A 608 -5.21 -32.53 -20.50
CA GLU A 608 -6.50 -33.06 -20.98
C GLU A 608 -6.88 -34.38 -20.31
N ASN A 609 -5.90 -35.26 -20.03
CA ASN A 609 -6.14 -36.56 -19.39
C ASN A 609 -6.30 -36.47 -17.86
N ALA A 610 -6.00 -35.33 -17.25
CA ALA A 610 -6.14 -35.14 -15.81
C ALA A 610 -7.63 -34.94 -15.46
N LYS A 611 -8.32 -36.05 -15.15
CA LYS A 611 -9.76 -36.09 -14.78
C LYS A 611 -10.18 -35.15 -13.65
N SER A 612 -9.25 -34.68 -12.82
CA SER A 612 -9.47 -33.72 -11.73
C SER A 612 -9.56 -32.26 -12.20
N VAL A 613 -9.50 -32.01 -13.51
CA VAL A 613 -9.22 -30.70 -14.09
C VAL A 613 -10.17 -30.35 -15.27
N GLU A 614 -11.41 -30.85 -15.25
CA GLU A 614 -12.38 -30.74 -16.36
C GLU A 614 -12.68 -29.29 -16.84
N GLU A 615 -12.43 -28.27 -16.02
CA GLU A 615 -12.66 -26.86 -16.37
C GLU A 615 -11.39 -26.12 -16.85
N VAL A 616 -10.23 -26.79 -16.94
CA VAL A 616 -8.98 -26.16 -17.38
C VAL A 616 -8.87 -26.15 -18.89
N GLN A 617 -8.51 -24.98 -19.42
CA GLN A 617 -8.34 -24.77 -20.85
C GLN A 617 -6.98 -24.15 -21.12
N ILE A 618 -6.26 -24.69 -22.10
CA ILE A 618 -4.99 -24.11 -22.56
C ILE A 618 -5.29 -23.20 -23.75
N PHE A 619 -4.80 -21.96 -23.67
CA PHE A 619 -4.98 -20.96 -24.72
C PHE A 619 -3.70 -20.83 -25.55
N PRO A 620 -3.79 -20.92 -26.88
CA PRO A 620 -2.76 -20.43 -27.79
C PRO A 620 -2.43 -18.96 -27.46
N ALA A 621 -1.20 -18.71 -27.01
CA ALA A 621 -0.72 -17.38 -26.72
C ALA A 621 0.61 -17.12 -27.43
N SER A 622 0.79 -15.89 -27.88
CA SER A 622 2.03 -15.41 -28.51
C SER A 622 2.29 -13.97 -28.10
N ILE A 623 3.55 -13.53 -28.09
CA ILE A 623 3.92 -12.16 -27.77
C ILE A 623 3.38 -11.22 -28.85
N ASP A 624 2.67 -10.18 -28.43
CA ASP A 624 2.30 -9.04 -29.27
C ASP A 624 3.40 -7.98 -29.17
N THR A 625 4.02 -7.58 -30.28
CA THR A 625 5.14 -6.62 -30.27
C THR A 625 4.72 -5.17 -30.44
N GLU A 626 3.45 -4.91 -30.77
CA GLU A 626 2.96 -3.56 -31.11
C GLU A 626 2.31 -2.86 -29.90
N GLY A 627 1.50 -3.56 -29.11
CA GLY A 627 0.70 -2.98 -28.03
C GLY A 627 -0.66 -2.49 -28.53
N LEU A 628 -1.09 -1.33 -28.03
CA LEU A 628 -2.27 -0.61 -28.47
C LEU A 628 -2.17 -0.29 -29.97
N LYS A 629 -3.13 -0.78 -30.74
CA LYS A 629 -3.24 -0.53 -32.19
C LYS A 629 -4.45 0.35 -32.49
N MET A 630 -4.22 1.41 -33.24
CA MET A 630 -5.25 2.35 -33.70
C MET A 630 -5.47 2.24 -35.21
N TYR A 631 -6.72 2.26 -35.66
CA TYR A 631 -7.10 2.32 -37.07
C TYR A 631 -8.53 2.84 -37.24
N THR A 632 -8.92 3.15 -38.48
CA THR A 632 -10.30 3.53 -38.82
C THR A 632 -10.99 2.45 -39.63
N LEU A 633 -12.32 2.34 -39.50
CA LEU A 633 -13.17 1.49 -40.34
C LEU A 633 -14.33 2.34 -40.88
N PRO A 634 -14.78 2.15 -42.12
CA PRO A 634 -16.00 2.79 -42.60
C PRO A 634 -17.23 2.29 -41.80
N VAL A 635 -18.24 3.16 -41.69
CA VAL A 635 -19.50 2.90 -40.95
C VAL A 635 -20.41 1.89 -41.64
#